data_AF-A0A2C6BJ55-F1
#
_entry.id   AF-A0A2C6BJ55-F1
#
_cell.length_a   1.000
_cell.length_b   1.000
_cell.length_c   1.000
_cell.angle_alpha   90.00
_cell.angle_beta   90.00
_cell.angle_gamma   90.00
#
_symmetry.space_group_name_H-M   'P 1'
#
loop_
_entity.id
_entity.type
_entity.pdbx_description
1 polymer ?
#
loop_
_entity_poly.entity_id
_entity_poly.type
_entity_poly.pdbx_seq_one_letter_code
_entity_poly.pdbx_strand_id
1 'polypeptide(L)'
;MAKNNKKNTMLPGFYVNIEDTNQSKPAEVKLKDVYTIFGILPEKMKTRDEDGEIEEVFIEPNEPIMLSSAQEAIETLENNSLVLTREIKNIIRLIPDGSNIAVVRIVKRNGDEPDPKSLTDMYEALDFAFENLENFQTREIILAGISLDNAVALDPNKVQVKEIKNSFEGFDKIIKGVFPYNTTAGIIVDKKFDLSIDGTKSANSAGETDDGVHDTFEVKINGETAKVITEDGSKDFKFNAELTYTGVTGSKTYTINSQSQELKDYIELKVEAGKLIAEIKKDIMIKLDDETIVKLKDGKFNVKSDERTKTEAVSKYNIVKLSDDASILRRTLIHNLKITTTQNPCYTFLSPTPPKSLSKKDIANFVERCQTLKEKIREQSTITDSKGKRIDLGKFLSVPIGVNQYDGLGGLSGFPQAKIATINNDKVITKKATTSFSVGDKVEVYTHNKLDVLIHSTTVKKVVISDTNSVEITLNDAVPSEISTGLNPKYIMNINNKDFNGNYLARQYSNICREAGVDRSPAGLIFPGECQLKFSDKQLQLLDSLKFCVLQQEQAQSVGSVSRSQLMTSYDNVFQKIDTLNVVYKLIQDSKDILMPYKGKRINEGTELALIKTELEDTVFKPAVNEFIMPNFSLNLIMGRLTQPNGVKERTMFMDFSITEIETLQNIRMNVKVL
;
A
#
# COMPACT_ATOMS: atom_id res chain seq x y z
N MET A 1 -44.42 -31.70 3.38
CA MET A 1 -44.43 -30.23 3.51
C MET A 1 -43.00 -29.74 3.31
N ALA A 2 -42.71 -29.19 2.14
CA ALA A 2 -41.39 -28.67 1.78
C ALA A 2 -41.19 -27.31 2.45
N LYS A 3 -40.18 -27.19 3.32
CA LYS A 3 -39.64 -25.88 3.73
C LYS A 3 -38.58 -25.47 2.71
N ASN A 4 -39.01 -24.77 1.67
CA ASN A 4 -38.15 -23.85 0.94
C ASN A 4 -37.97 -22.61 1.82
N ASN A 5 -36.78 -22.43 2.38
CA ASN A 5 -36.28 -21.14 2.88
C ASN A 5 -34.75 -21.16 2.71
N LYS A 6 -34.25 -21.08 1.48
CA LYS A 6 -32.94 -20.49 1.22
C LYS A 6 -33.18 -18.99 1.06
N LYS A 7 -33.11 -18.24 2.15
CA LYS A 7 -32.97 -16.78 2.09
C LYS A 7 -31.50 -16.49 1.82
N ASN A 8 -31.26 -15.60 0.86
CA ASN A 8 -29.96 -15.12 0.43
C ASN A 8 -29.06 -14.74 1.62
N THR A 9 -27.91 -15.39 1.73
CA THR A 9 -26.84 -15.15 2.71
C THR A 9 -26.12 -13.82 2.40
N MET A 10 -26.77 -12.70 2.67
CA MET A 10 -26.11 -11.39 2.60
C MET A 10 -25.29 -11.15 3.88
N LEU A 11 -24.03 -10.73 3.74
CA LEU A 11 -23.24 -10.25 4.88
C LEU A 11 -23.93 -9.00 5.46
N PRO A 12 -24.30 -8.98 6.75
CA PRO A 12 -24.91 -7.82 7.38
C PRO A 12 -24.03 -6.57 7.20
N GLY A 13 -24.65 -5.47 6.76
CA GLY A 13 -23.97 -4.23 6.44
C GLY A 13 -23.22 -4.17 5.10
N PHE A 14 -23.19 -5.24 4.30
CA PHE A 14 -22.52 -5.28 2.99
C PHE A 14 -23.48 -5.65 1.85
N TYR A 15 -23.30 -5.00 0.69
CA TYR A 15 -23.93 -5.43 -0.55
C TYR A 15 -23.08 -6.53 -1.19
N VAL A 16 -23.45 -7.79 -0.95
CA VAL A 16 -22.80 -8.95 -1.54
C VAL A 16 -23.68 -9.47 -2.67
N ASN A 17 -23.15 -9.47 -3.90
CA ASN A 17 -23.77 -10.22 -4.98
C ASN A 17 -23.42 -11.70 -4.82
N ILE A 18 -24.43 -12.56 -4.79
CA ILE A 18 -24.24 -14.00 -4.95
C ILE A 18 -24.65 -14.33 -6.38
N GLU A 19 -23.69 -14.62 -7.25
CA GLU A 19 -24.00 -15.14 -8.58
C GLU A 19 -24.46 -16.61 -8.47
N ASP A 20 -25.75 -16.82 -8.21
CA ASP A 20 -26.39 -18.13 -8.40
C ASP A 20 -27.43 -17.99 -9.53
N THR A 21 -26.99 -18.25 -10.76
CA THR A 21 -27.76 -18.34 -12.03
C THR A 21 -28.63 -17.14 -12.45
N ASN A 22 -28.29 -16.55 -13.61
CA ASN A 22 -29.19 -15.82 -14.53
C ASN A 22 -30.17 -14.82 -13.91
N GLN A 23 -29.71 -13.93 -13.04
CA GLN A 23 -30.47 -12.73 -12.71
C GLN A 23 -29.65 -11.47 -12.97
N SER A 24 -30.37 -10.51 -13.55
CA SER A 24 -29.87 -9.22 -14.04
C SER A 24 -28.90 -8.58 -13.07
N LYS A 25 -27.77 -8.09 -13.62
CA LYS A 25 -26.87 -7.15 -12.94
C LYS A 25 -27.69 -6.21 -12.06
N PRO A 26 -27.34 -6.05 -10.77
CA PRO A 26 -28.01 -5.08 -9.91
C PRO A 26 -27.99 -3.72 -10.60
N ALA A 27 -28.97 -2.87 -10.28
CA ALA A 27 -28.97 -1.49 -10.73
C ALA A 27 -27.58 -0.90 -10.49
N GLU A 28 -26.92 -0.45 -11.55
CA GLU A 28 -25.62 0.19 -11.48
C GLU A 28 -25.77 1.37 -10.51
N VAL A 29 -25.29 1.18 -9.29
CA VAL A 29 -25.41 2.15 -8.22
C VAL A 29 -24.46 3.29 -8.61
N LYS A 30 -25.00 4.28 -9.34
CA LYS A 30 -24.31 5.51 -9.72
C LYS A 30 -24.21 6.41 -8.49
N LEU A 31 -23.46 5.98 -7.50
CA LEU A 31 -23.12 6.81 -6.35
C LEU A 31 -21.86 7.60 -6.72
N LYS A 32 -22.06 8.87 -7.06
CA LYS A 32 -20.99 9.85 -6.96
C LYS A 32 -20.49 9.82 -5.50
N ASP A 33 -19.19 10.09 -5.28
CA ASP A 33 -18.61 10.29 -3.95
C ASP A 33 -18.43 9.06 -3.03
N VAL A 34 -17.93 7.95 -3.57
CA VAL A 34 -17.56 6.77 -2.77
C VAL A 34 -16.18 6.93 -2.10
N TYR A 35 -16.10 6.63 -0.79
CA TYR A 35 -14.84 6.39 -0.10
C TYR A 35 -14.40 4.94 -0.28
N THR A 36 -13.24 4.72 -0.89
CA THR A 36 -12.78 3.37 -1.21
C THR A 36 -11.61 3.00 -0.32
N ILE A 37 -11.81 2.01 0.55
CA ILE A 37 -10.81 1.53 1.50
C ILE A 37 -10.17 0.26 0.95
N PHE A 38 -8.88 0.35 0.64
CA PHE A 38 -8.07 -0.79 0.22
C PHE A 38 -7.35 -1.37 1.43
N GLY A 39 -7.47 -2.67 1.65
CA GLY A 39 -6.77 -3.33 2.76
C GLY A 39 -6.81 -4.84 2.68
N ILE A 40 -6.00 -5.48 3.53
CA ILE A 40 -6.01 -6.93 3.66
C ILE A 40 -7.22 -7.32 4.51
N LEU A 41 -8.11 -8.09 3.89
CA LEU A 41 -9.30 -8.66 4.49
C LEU A 41 -9.21 -10.19 4.41
N PRO A 42 -9.87 -10.90 5.33
CA PRO A 42 -9.89 -12.35 5.26
C PRO A 42 -10.63 -12.79 3.99
N GLU A 43 -10.22 -13.92 3.42
CA GLU A 43 -10.93 -14.56 2.31
C GLU A 43 -12.42 -14.80 2.60
N LYS A 44 -12.75 -15.09 3.87
CA LYS A 44 -14.13 -15.24 4.34
C LYS A 44 -14.38 -14.33 5.54
N MET A 45 -15.48 -13.60 5.51
CA MET A 45 -15.97 -12.87 6.68
C MET A 45 -16.94 -13.73 7.49
N LYS A 46 -16.74 -13.72 8.80
CA LYS A 46 -17.67 -14.33 9.77
C LYS A 46 -18.79 -13.38 10.14
N THR A 47 -20.02 -13.88 10.15
CA THR A 47 -21.21 -13.18 10.63
C THR A 47 -22.03 -14.07 11.57
N ARG A 48 -22.94 -13.49 12.35
CA ARG A 48 -23.93 -14.22 13.14
C ARG A 48 -25.27 -14.19 12.44
N ASP A 49 -25.96 -15.33 12.40
CA ASP A 49 -27.33 -15.42 11.90
C ASP A 49 -28.37 -14.99 12.96
N GLU A 50 -29.66 -15.06 12.61
CA GLU A 50 -30.78 -14.72 13.50
C GLU A 50 -30.84 -15.63 14.76
N ASP A 51 -30.27 -16.84 14.69
CA ASP A 51 -30.23 -17.83 15.77
C ASP A 51 -28.94 -17.74 16.62
N GLY A 52 -27.99 -16.89 16.21
CA GLY A 52 -26.70 -16.65 16.89
C GLY A 52 -25.56 -17.59 16.46
N GLU A 53 -25.79 -18.44 15.46
CA GLU A 53 -24.77 -19.32 14.87
C GLU A 53 -23.83 -18.53 13.95
N ILE A 54 -22.58 -18.99 13.82
CA ILE A 54 -21.57 -18.32 13.01
C ILE A 54 -21.62 -18.87 11.57
N GLU A 55 -21.89 -17.99 10.61
CA GLU A 55 -21.81 -18.27 9.18
C GLU A 55 -20.56 -17.62 8.56
N GLU A 56 -20.00 -18.24 7.51
CA GLU A 56 -18.86 -17.74 6.74
C GLU A 56 -19.27 -17.41 5.31
N VAL A 57 -18.96 -16.20 4.86
CA VAL A 57 -19.25 -15.74 3.49
C VAL A 57 -17.95 -15.38 2.78
N PHE A 58 -17.76 -15.90 1.56
CA PHE A 58 -16.60 -15.62 0.73
C PHE A 58 -16.62 -14.18 0.19
N ILE A 59 -15.44 -13.59 0.09
CA ILE A 59 -15.27 -12.22 -0.39
C ILE A 59 -14.45 -12.23 -1.68
N GLU A 60 -15.04 -11.66 -2.72
CA GLU A 60 -14.38 -11.52 -4.00
C GLU A 60 -13.11 -10.67 -3.89
N PRO A 61 -11.97 -11.18 -4.39
CA PRO A 61 -10.72 -10.44 -4.38
C PRO A 61 -10.75 -9.26 -5.36
N ASN A 62 -10.16 -8.13 -4.97
CA ASN A 62 -9.96 -6.94 -5.80
C ASN A 62 -11.25 -6.34 -6.42
N GLU A 63 -12.41 -6.67 -5.86
CA GLU A 63 -13.70 -6.12 -6.22
C GLU A 63 -14.22 -5.20 -5.09
N PRO A 64 -14.98 -4.14 -5.41
CA PRO A 64 -15.47 -3.21 -4.42
C PRO A 64 -16.73 -3.76 -3.74
N ILE A 65 -16.69 -3.91 -2.43
CA ILE A 65 -17.85 -4.31 -1.62
C ILE A 65 -18.46 -3.06 -1.01
N MET A 66 -19.64 -2.67 -1.49
CA MET A 66 -20.35 -1.50 -0.98
C MET A 66 -20.94 -1.78 0.41
N LEU A 67 -20.91 -0.79 1.30
CA LEU A 67 -21.57 -0.89 2.60
C LEU A 67 -23.04 -0.46 2.49
N SER A 68 -23.96 -1.27 3.02
CA SER A 68 -25.37 -0.94 3.17
C SER A 68 -25.67 -0.25 4.50
N SER A 69 -24.93 -0.62 5.56
CA SER A 69 -25.00 -0.04 6.90
C SER A 69 -23.60 -0.06 7.53
N ALA A 70 -23.07 1.12 7.86
CA ALA A 70 -21.74 1.24 8.46
C ALA A 70 -21.67 0.50 9.81
N GLN A 71 -22.72 0.59 10.63
CA GLN A 71 -22.77 -0.06 11.93
C GLN A 71 -22.77 -1.59 11.81
N GLU A 72 -23.64 -2.15 10.98
CA GLU A 72 -23.69 -3.60 10.77
C GLU A 72 -22.40 -4.12 10.14
N ALA A 73 -21.78 -3.35 9.22
CA ALA A 73 -20.50 -3.72 8.63
C ALA A 73 -19.37 -3.75 9.68
N ILE A 74 -19.36 -2.77 10.58
CA ILE A 74 -18.43 -2.72 11.72
C ILE A 74 -18.60 -3.96 12.61
N GLU A 75 -19.83 -4.35 12.94
CA GLU A 75 -20.13 -5.54 13.76
C GLU A 75 -19.67 -6.83 13.07
N THR A 76 -19.93 -6.96 11.76
CA THR A 76 -19.44 -8.07 10.94
C THR A 76 -17.91 -8.13 10.93
N LEU A 77 -17.22 -7.00 10.77
CA LEU A 77 -15.76 -6.92 10.82
C LEU A 77 -15.21 -7.26 12.21
N GLU A 78 -15.92 -6.94 13.30
CA GLU A 78 -15.51 -7.28 14.67
C GLU A 78 -15.44 -8.79 14.94
N ASN A 79 -16.27 -9.58 14.26
CA ASN A 79 -16.24 -11.04 14.36
C ASN A 79 -14.98 -11.67 13.72
N ASN A 80 -14.18 -10.88 13.01
CA ASN A 80 -12.96 -11.32 12.35
C ASN A 80 -11.72 -10.89 13.14
N SER A 81 -10.86 -11.84 13.50
CA SER A 81 -9.71 -11.63 14.40
C SER A 81 -8.50 -10.91 13.77
N LEU A 82 -8.64 -10.34 12.57
CA LEU A 82 -7.52 -9.73 11.84
C LEU A 82 -7.25 -8.29 12.31
N VAL A 83 -5.97 -7.96 12.48
CA VAL A 83 -5.53 -6.62 12.91
C VAL A 83 -5.93 -5.54 11.91
N LEU A 84 -5.78 -5.80 10.61
CA LEU A 84 -6.14 -4.84 9.56
C LEU A 84 -7.65 -4.62 9.47
N THR A 85 -8.45 -5.63 9.80
CA THR A 85 -9.90 -5.48 9.95
C THR A 85 -10.27 -4.48 11.04
N ARG A 86 -9.51 -4.43 12.15
CA ARG A 86 -9.71 -3.40 13.20
C ARG A 86 -9.42 -1.98 12.69
N GLU A 87 -8.37 -1.82 11.90
CA GLU A 87 -8.02 -0.53 11.30
C GLU A 87 -9.09 -0.08 10.30
N ILE A 88 -9.54 -0.96 9.41
CA ILE A 88 -10.64 -0.69 8.47
C ILE A 88 -11.91 -0.29 9.22
N LYS A 89 -12.27 -1.02 10.28
CA LYS A 89 -13.42 -0.68 11.14
C LYS A 89 -13.31 0.73 11.73
N ASN A 90 -12.14 1.09 12.23
CA ASN A 90 -11.91 2.42 12.82
C ASN A 90 -11.93 3.52 11.75
N ILE A 91 -11.43 3.26 10.55
CA ILE A 91 -11.56 4.18 9.40
C ILE A 91 -13.04 4.39 9.06
N ILE A 92 -13.85 3.32 8.99
CA ILE A 92 -15.29 3.42 8.73
C ILE A 92 -15.98 4.31 9.78
N ARG A 93 -15.66 4.15 11.07
CA ARG A 93 -16.18 5.00 12.16
C ARG A 93 -15.87 6.48 12.00
N LEU A 94 -14.76 6.81 11.35
CA LEU A 94 -14.34 8.19 11.10
C LEU A 94 -14.94 8.74 9.80
N ILE A 95 -15.57 7.91 8.96
CA ILE A 95 -16.26 8.38 7.76
C ILE A 95 -17.63 8.93 8.18
N PRO A 96 -18.04 10.13 7.72
CA PRO A 96 -19.27 10.74 8.18
C PRO A 96 -20.51 9.97 7.72
N ASP A 97 -21.53 9.95 8.58
CA ASP A 97 -22.80 9.26 8.32
C ASP A 97 -23.44 9.67 6.99
N GLY A 98 -24.08 8.68 6.34
CA GLY A 98 -24.71 8.85 5.03
C GLY A 98 -23.75 8.88 3.84
N SER A 99 -22.44 8.74 4.07
CA SER A 99 -21.45 8.61 2.99
C SER A 99 -21.47 7.21 2.38
N ASN A 100 -21.22 7.13 1.07
CA ASN A 100 -21.04 5.86 0.39
C ASN A 100 -19.63 5.32 0.65
N ILE A 101 -19.53 4.09 1.12
CA ILE A 101 -18.27 3.45 1.48
C ILE A 101 -18.15 2.14 0.71
N ALA A 102 -16.97 1.90 0.14
CA ALA A 102 -16.58 0.63 -0.44
C ALA A 102 -15.34 0.11 0.29
N VAL A 103 -15.28 -1.21 0.50
CA VAL A 103 -14.08 -1.89 1.00
C VAL A 103 -13.61 -2.89 -0.06
N VAL A 104 -12.32 -2.89 -0.33
CA VAL A 104 -11.68 -3.75 -1.34
C VAL A 104 -10.67 -4.66 -0.66
N ARG A 105 -10.89 -5.98 -0.78
CA ARG A 105 -9.93 -7.00 -0.35
C ARG A 105 -8.80 -7.07 -1.36
N ILE A 106 -7.62 -6.57 -1.01
CA ILE A 106 -6.48 -6.62 -1.93
C ILE A 106 -5.83 -8.01 -1.93
N VAL A 107 -5.57 -8.54 -3.13
CA VAL A 107 -4.78 -9.77 -3.33
C VAL A 107 -3.80 -9.60 -4.48
N LYS A 108 -2.72 -10.39 -4.48
CA LYS A 108 -1.76 -10.42 -5.57
C LYS A 108 -2.35 -11.06 -6.83
N ARG A 109 -1.68 -10.89 -7.97
CA ARG A 109 -2.15 -11.42 -9.27
C ARG A 109 -2.28 -12.94 -9.30
N ASN A 110 -1.53 -13.64 -8.44
CA ASN A 110 -1.61 -15.08 -8.29
C ASN A 110 -2.76 -15.53 -7.36
N GLY A 111 -3.54 -14.61 -6.79
CA GLY A 111 -4.66 -14.88 -5.88
C GLY A 111 -4.27 -14.93 -4.40
N ASP A 112 -2.97 -14.92 -4.07
CA ASP A 112 -2.52 -14.98 -2.68
C ASP A 112 -2.74 -13.65 -1.95
N GLU A 113 -3.01 -13.74 -0.65
CA GLU A 113 -2.99 -12.57 0.23
C GLU A 113 -1.57 -12.00 0.33
N PRO A 114 -1.41 -10.66 0.26
CA PRO A 114 -0.10 -10.05 0.41
C PRO A 114 0.36 -10.13 1.87
N ASP A 115 1.66 -10.35 2.09
CA ASP A 115 2.24 -10.21 3.43
C ASP A 115 2.27 -8.73 3.82
N PRO A 116 1.59 -8.29 4.90
CA PRO A 116 1.60 -6.89 5.34
C PRO A 116 3.00 -6.36 5.69
N LYS A 117 3.99 -7.24 5.87
CA LYS A 117 5.40 -6.87 6.12
C LYS A 117 6.23 -6.75 4.84
N SER A 118 5.71 -7.21 3.70
CA SER A 118 6.36 -7.10 2.38
C SER A 118 5.76 -5.94 1.59
N LEU A 119 6.49 -4.82 1.49
CA LEU A 119 6.05 -3.68 0.68
C LEU A 119 5.88 -4.04 -0.81
N THR A 120 6.59 -5.04 -1.30
CA THR A 120 6.46 -5.51 -2.68
C THR A 120 5.19 -6.31 -2.90
N ASP A 121 4.83 -7.20 -1.96
CA ASP A 121 3.54 -7.89 -2.00
C ASP A 121 2.39 -6.88 -1.93
N MET A 122 2.51 -5.89 -1.05
CA MET A 122 1.53 -4.80 -0.94
C MET A 122 1.43 -3.98 -2.22
N TYR A 123 2.58 -3.65 -2.85
CA TYR A 123 2.62 -2.95 -4.14
C TYR A 123 1.93 -3.76 -5.23
N GLU A 124 2.26 -5.05 -5.36
CA GLU A 124 1.65 -5.93 -6.36
C GLU A 124 0.13 -6.05 -6.17
N ALA A 125 -0.32 -6.24 -4.93
CA ALA A 125 -1.74 -6.38 -4.64
C ALA A 125 -2.51 -5.07 -4.95
N LEU A 126 -1.95 -3.91 -4.61
CA LEU A 126 -2.55 -2.62 -4.95
C LEU A 126 -2.53 -2.33 -6.44
N ASP A 127 -1.44 -2.66 -7.12
CA ASP A 127 -1.31 -2.53 -8.57
C ASP A 127 -2.44 -3.29 -9.28
N PHE A 128 -2.66 -4.54 -8.89
CA PHE A 128 -3.73 -5.36 -9.44
C PHE A 128 -5.13 -4.82 -9.07
N ALA A 129 -5.35 -4.42 -7.82
CA ALA A 129 -6.62 -3.83 -7.40
C ALA A 129 -6.95 -2.53 -8.18
N PHE A 130 -5.97 -1.67 -8.41
CA PHE A 130 -6.17 -0.44 -9.17
C PHE A 130 -6.44 -0.68 -10.66
N GLU A 131 -5.91 -1.74 -11.25
CA GLU A 131 -6.25 -2.14 -12.63
C GLU A 131 -7.71 -2.58 -12.73
N ASN A 132 -8.19 -3.41 -11.79
CA ASN A 132 -9.57 -3.86 -11.78
C ASN A 132 -10.55 -2.69 -11.55
N LEU A 133 -10.13 -1.70 -10.76
CA LEU A 133 -10.97 -0.57 -10.36
C LEU A 133 -10.74 0.71 -11.18
N GLU A 134 -10.08 0.65 -12.34
CA GLU A 134 -9.78 1.84 -13.17
C GLU A 134 -11.02 2.67 -13.55
N ASN A 135 -12.20 2.05 -13.56
CA ASN A 135 -13.47 2.71 -13.90
C ASN A 135 -14.40 2.88 -12.70
N PHE A 136 -13.97 2.50 -11.49
CA PHE A 136 -14.81 2.60 -10.30
C PHE A 136 -14.85 4.05 -9.78
N GLN A 137 -16.04 4.59 -9.59
CA GLN A 137 -16.22 5.96 -9.10
C GLN A 137 -15.74 6.06 -7.65
N THR A 138 -14.68 6.82 -7.41
CA THR A 138 -14.06 6.99 -6.10
C THR A 138 -13.73 8.45 -5.90
N ARG A 139 -14.13 9.04 -4.77
CA ARG A 139 -13.69 10.40 -4.40
C ARG A 139 -12.42 10.43 -3.56
N GLU A 140 -12.17 9.35 -2.83
CA GLU A 140 -10.98 9.24 -2.00
C GLU A 140 -10.53 7.79 -1.91
N ILE A 141 -9.24 7.59 -2.17
CA ILE A 141 -8.54 6.33 -1.93
C ILE A 141 -7.94 6.35 -0.54
N ILE A 142 -8.32 5.37 0.28
CA ILE A 142 -7.74 5.13 1.60
C ILE A 142 -6.93 3.82 1.56
N LEU A 143 -5.67 3.88 1.94
CA LEU A 143 -4.79 2.69 2.02
C LEU A 143 -4.65 2.23 3.47
N ALA A 144 -5.53 1.31 3.91
CA ALA A 144 -5.48 0.78 5.27
C ALA A 144 -4.17 0.02 5.50
N GLY A 145 -3.50 0.31 6.62
CA GLY A 145 -2.22 -0.32 6.97
C GLY A 145 -0.97 0.32 6.35
N ILE A 146 -1.11 1.30 5.45
CA ILE A 146 0.03 1.91 4.75
C ILE A 146 0.19 3.37 5.16
N SER A 147 1.29 3.68 5.86
CA SER A 147 1.69 5.05 6.13
C SER A 147 2.35 5.71 4.92
N LEU A 148 2.51 7.02 4.96
CA LEU A 148 3.30 7.74 3.96
C LEU A 148 4.75 7.25 3.91
N ASP A 149 5.34 6.90 5.06
CA ASP A 149 6.68 6.31 5.14
C ASP A 149 6.75 5.03 4.30
N ASN A 150 5.78 4.12 4.47
CA ASN A 150 5.70 2.88 3.71
C ASN A 150 5.46 3.12 2.21
N ALA A 151 4.59 4.09 1.88
CA ALA A 151 4.23 4.39 0.50
C ALA A 151 5.41 4.86 -0.37
N VAL A 152 6.46 5.43 0.25
CA VAL A 152 7.71 5.88 -0.40
C VAL A 152 8.94 5.07 -0.01
N ALA A 153 8.78 3.98 0.76
CA ALA A 153 9.89 3.16 1.23
C ALA A 153 10.27 2.01 0.29
N LEU A 154 9.42 1.71 -0.70
CA LEU A 154 9.69 0.64 -1.67
C LEU A 154 11.01 0.92 -2.40
N ASP A 155 11.95 -0.02 -2.31
CA ASP A 155 13.27 0.06 -2.94
C ASP A 155 13.29 -0.85 -4.17
N PRO A 156 13.03 -0.32 -5.37
CA PRO A 156 12.97 -1.13 -6.57
C PRO A 156 14.34 -1.72 -6.94
N ASN A 157 15.45 -1.21 -6.41
CA ASN A 157 16.78 -1.72 -6.74
C ASN A 157 17.11 -3.04 -6.03
N LYS A 158 16.30 -3.43 -5.03
CA LYS A 158 16.46 -4.72 -4.35
C LYS A 158 15.71 -5.81 -5.10
N VAL A 159 16.45 -6.85 -5.48
CA VAL A 159 15.85 -8.09 -5.97
C VAL A 159 15.36 -8.91 -4.79
N GLN A 160 14.14 -9.40 -4.90
CA GLN A 160 13.57 -10.33 -3.94
C GLN A 160 13.76 -11.74 -4.46
N VAL A 161 14.29 -12.59 -3.58
CA VAL A 161 14.48 -14.01 -3.84
C VAL A 161 13.67 -14.75 -2.79
N LYS A 162 12.61 -15.42 -3.24
CA LYS A 162 11.77 -16.27 -2.39
C LYS A 162 11.99 -17.72 -2.78
N GLU A 163 12.50 -18.51 -1.86
CA GLU A 163 12.65 -19.95 -2.05
C GLU A 163 11.27 -20.63 -2.12
N ILE A 164 11.07 -21.51 -3.10
CA ILE A 164 9.81 -22.24 -3.33
C ILE A 164 9.94 -23.70 -2.89
N LYS A 165 11.08 -24.34 -3.15
CA LYS A 165 11.36 -25.74 -2.80
C LYS A 165 12.87 -25.96 -2.64
N ASN A 166 13.23 -26.81 -1.66
CA ASN A 166 14.54 -27.40 -1.36
C ASN A 166 15.73 -26.55 -1.85
N SER A 167 16.24 -25.63 -1.03
CA SER A 167 17.39 -24.81 -1.41
C SER A 167 18.70 -25.57 -1.40
N PHE A 168 19.44 -25.36 -2.50
CA PHE A 168 20.89 -25.34 -2.43
C PHE A 168 21.35 -24.20 -1.51
N GLU A 169 21.72 -24.58 -0.29
CA GLU A 169 22.20 -23.66 0.75
C GLU A 169 23.24 -22.69 0.18
N GLY A 170 22.93 -21.39 0.23
CA GLY A 170 23.80 -20.30 -0.21
C GLY A 170 23.61 -19.86 -1.66
N PHE A 171 22.75 -20.50 -2.46
CA PHE A 171 22.48 -20.06 -3.84
C PHE A 171 21.73 -18.73 -3.90
N ASP A 172 20.78 -18.50 -2.99
CA ASP A 172 20.10 -17.22 -2.80
C ASP A 172 21.10 -16.06 -2.62
N LYS A 173 22.19 -16.32 -1.88
CA LYS A 173 23.21 -15.32 -1.54
C LYS A 173 24.07 -14.92 -2.72
N ILE A 174 24.18 -15.75 -3.77
CA ILE A 174 24.97 -15.44 -4.97
C ILE A 174 24.15 -14.73 -6.04
N ILE A 175 22.82 -14.67 -5.94
CA ILE A 175 22.00 -13.86 -6.84
C ILE A 175 22.27 -12.38 -6.51
N LYS A 176 23.01 -11.70 -7.40
CA LYS A 176 23.36 -10.28 -7.26
C LYS A 176 22.20 -9.38 -7.63
N GLY A 177 21.41 -9.78 -8.62
CA GLY A 177 20.18 -9.12 -8.99
C GLY A 177 19.82 -9.25 -10.46
N VAL A 178 18.89 -8.41 -10.92
CA VAL A 178 18.42 -8.32 -12.30
C VAL A 178 18.79 -6.94 -12.82
N PHE A 179 19.38 -6.89 -14.01
CA PHE A 179 19.96 -5.68 -14.58
C PHE A 179 19.54 -5.51 -16.04
N PRO A 180 19.48 -4.25 -16.54
CA PRO A 180 19.33 -4.01 -17.96
C PRO A 180 20.52 -4.55 -18.76
N TYR A 181 20.28 -4.98 -19.98
CA TYR A 181 21.24 -5.56 -20.89
C TYR A 181 21.18 -4.85 -22.25
N ASN A 182 22.33 -4.43 -22.76
CA ASN A 182 22.47 -3.66 -24.02
C ASN A 182 21.62 -2.38 -24.11
N THR A 183 21.17 -1.88 -22.96
CA THR A 183 20.40 -0.65 -22.87
C THR A 183 20.88 0.18 -21.67
N THR A 184 20.76 1.50 -21.80
CA THR A 184 20.94 2.44 -20.70
C THR A 184 19.63 2.74 -19.99
N ALA A 185 18.50 2.30 -20.55
CA ALA A 185 17.21 2.36 -19.89
C ALA A 185 17.22 1.41 -18.68
N GLY A 186 16.71 1.88 -17.54
CA GLY A 186 16.49 1.06 -16.37
C GLY A 186 15.45 -0.05 -16.62
N ILE A 187 15.17 -0.85 -15.60
CA ILE A 187 14.12 -1.87 -15.68
C ILE A 187 12.77 -1.16 -15.61
N ILE A 188 12.04 -1.13 -16.73
CA ILE A 188 10.77 -0.39 -16.86
C ILE A 188 9.52 -1.24 -16.60
N VAL A 189 9.66 -2.57 -16.55
CA VAL A 189 8.57 -3.52 -16.30
C VAL A 189 9.03 -4.51 -15.25
N ASP A 190 8.17 -4.81 -14.29
CA ASP A 190 8.39 -5.84 -13.27
C ASP A 190 8.84 -7.16 -13.92
N LYS A 191 9.93 -7.72 -13.41
CA LYS A 191 10.47 -9.02 -13.81
C LYS A 191 10.17 -10.03 -12.72
N LYS A 192 9.36 -11.03 -13.08
CA LYS A 192 9.02 -12.17 -12.23
C LYS A 192 9.31 -13.45 -12.99
N PHE A 193 10.15 -14.29 -12.43
CA PHE A 193 10.51 -15.55 -13.07
C PHE A 193 10.95 -16.56 -12.02
N ASP A 194 10.82 -17.82 -12.38
CA ASP A 194 11.34 -18.92 -11.59
C ASP A 194 12.76 -19.25 -12.06
N LEU A 195 13.72 -19.24 -11.15
CA LEU A 195 15.06 -19.74 -11.36
C LEU A 195 15.17 -21.11 -10.68
N SER A 196 15.42 -22.17 -11.44
CA SER A 196 15.64 -23.50 -10.88
C SER A 196 17.00 -24.07 -11.22
N ILE A 197 17.45 -25.01 -10.41
CA ILE A 197 18.61 -25.84 -10.69
C ILE A 197 18.17 -27.28 -10.56
N ASP A 198 18.29 -28.01 -11.66
CA ASP A 198 17.90 -29.41 -11.76
C ASP A 198 19.16 -30.28 -11.78
N GLY A 199 19.24 -31.24 -10.86
CA GLY A 199 20.30 -32.25 -10.85
C GLY A 199 19.88 -33.52 -11.62
N THR A 200 20.76 -34.03 -12.48
CA THR A 200 20.62 -35.37 -13.10
C THR A 200 21.45 -36.41 -12.35
N LYS A 201 20.84 -37.56 -12.05
CA LYS A 201 21.49 -38.67 -11.34
C LYS A 201 22.60 -39.28 -12.20
N SER A 202 23.76 -39.50 -11.59
CA SER A 202 24.92 -40.14 -12.20
C SER A 202 24.62 -41.59 -12.57
N ALA A 203 25.11 -42.03 -13.74
CA ALA A 203 25.04 -43.42 -14.18
C ALA A 203 25.66 -44.39 -13.17
N ASN A 204 26.73 -43.96 -12.48
CA ASN A 204 27.43 -44.75 -11.46
C ASN A 204 26.60 -45.01 -10.20
N SER A 205 25.50 -44.28 -10.02
CA SER A 205 24.56 -44.45 -8.91
C SER A 205 23.16 -44.90 -9.37
N ALA A 206 23.00 -45.25 -10.65
CA ALA A 206 21.69 -45.54 -11.25
C ALA A 206 20.92 -46.64 -10.51
N GLY A 207 21.62 -47.67 -10.02
CA GLY A 207 21.04 -48.81 -9.29
C GLY A 207 20.66 -48.55 -7.83
N GLU A 208 20.97 -47.39 -7.24
CA GLU A 208 20.60 -47.07 -5.86
C GLU A 208 19.10 -46.71 -5.78
N THR A 209 18.33 -47.46 -4.98
CA THR A 209 16.87 -47.27 -4.80
C THR A 209 16.53 -46.05 -3.93
N ASP A 210 17.46 -45.62 -3.09
CA ASP A 210 17.41 -44.39 -2.30
C ASP A 210 18.55 -43.44 -2.75
N ASP A 211 18.21 -42.17 -3.03
CA ASP A 211 19.08 -41.00 -3.28
C ASP A 211 20.49 -41.26 -3.88
N GLY A 212 20.55 -41.25 -5.22
CA GLY A 212 21.82 -41.36 -5.93
C GLY A 212 22.58 -40.05 -6.03
N VAL A 213 23.84 -40.15 -6.44
CA VAL A 213 24.71 -38.99 -6.62
C VAL A 213 24.33 -38.27 -7.90
N HIS A 214 24.10 -36.95 -7.83
CA HIS A 214 23.87 -36.11 -9.00
C HIS A 214 25.22 -35.53 -9.47
N ASP A 215 25.47 -35.60 -10.77
CA ASP A 215 26.77 -35.22 -11.35
C ASP A 215 26.67 -34.18 -12.47
N THR A 216 25.45 -33.92 -12.94
CA THR A 216 25.12 -32.96 -13.99
C THR A 216 24.04 -32.02 -13.46
N PHE A 217 24.26 -30.72 -13.61
CA PHE A 217 23.37 -29.68 -13.11
C PHE A 217 23.01 -28.73 -14.25
N GLU A 218 21.72 -28.42 -14.35
CA GLU A 218 21.17 -27.51 -15.34
C GLU A 218 20.42 -26.39 -14.63
N VAL A 219 20.80 -25.14 -14.89
CA VAL A 219 20.09 -23.97 -14.40
C VAL A 219 19.02 -23.59 -15.42
N LYS A 220 17.78 -23.38 -14.96
CA LYS A 220 16.63 -23.05 -15.81
C LYS A 220 15.96 -21.75 -15.37
N ILE A 221 15.44 -21.01 -16.34
CA ILE A 221 14.56 -19.85 -16.14
C ILE A 221 13.19 -20.22 -16.70
N ASN A 222 12.14 -20.14 -15.86
CA ASN A 222 10.77 -20.51 -16.23
C ASN A 222 10.64 -21.92 -16.85
N GLY A 223 11.51 -22.85 -16.44
CA GLY A 223 11.54 -24.22 -16.94
C GLY A 223 12.36 -24.45 -18.22
N GLU A 224 12.89 -23.39 -18.84
CA GLU A 224 13.78 -23.49 -20.00
C GLU A 224 15.25 -23.37 -19.59
N THR A 225 16.15 -24.07 -20.28
CA THR A 225 17.60 -23.99 -20.03
C THR A 225 18.08 -22.54 -20.10
N ALA A 226 18.60 -22.02 -18.98
CA ALA A 226 19.08 -20.67 -18.90
C ALA A 226 20.33 -20.48 -19.79
N LYS A 227 20.52 -19.29 -20.35
CA LYS A 227 21.66 -19.00 -21.24
C LYS A 227 22.66 -18.07 -20.55
N VAL A 228 23.90 -18.52 -20.39
CA VAL A 228 25.02 -17.69 -19.91
C VAL A 228 25.62 -16.90 -21.06
N ILE A 229 25.78 -15.60 -20.86
CA ILE A 229 26.48 -14.72 -21.78
C ILE A 229 27.98 -14.85 -21.55
N THR A 230 28.70 -15.37 -22.53
CA THR A 230 30.16 -15.53 -22.54
C THR A 230 30.79 -14.71 -23.66
N GLU A 231 32.12 -14.58 -23.66
CA GLU A 231 32.86 -13.88 -24.72
C GLU A 231 32.63 -14.51 -26.11
N ASP A 232 32.39 -15.83 -26.17
CA ASP A 232 32.13 -16.58 -27.40
C ASP A 232 30.64 -16.59 -27.81
N GLY A 233 29.78 -15.85 -27.10
CA GLY A 233 28.31 -15.87 -27.29
C GLY A 233 27.54 -16.51 -26.14
N SER A 234 26.28 -16.86 -26.37
CA SER A 234 25.40 -17.43 -25.35
C SER A 234 25.52 -18.96 -25.30
N LYS A 235 25.86 -19.51 -24.12
CA LYS A 235 25.98 -20.96 -23.87
C LYS A 235 24.90 -21.43 -22.89
N ASP A 236 24.51 -22.70 -22.95
CA ASP A 236 23.59 -23.29 -21.96
C ASP A 236 24.22 -23.22 -20.57
N PHE A 237 23.43 -22.86 -19.56
CA PHE A 237 23.89 -22.90 -18.17
C PHE A 237 23.83 -24.32 -17.62
N LYS A 238 24.75 -25.14 -18.11
CA LYS A 238 24.93 -26.54 -17.72
C LYS A 238 26.36 -26.75 -17.25
N PHE A 239 26.51 -27.45 -16.13
CA PHE A 239 27.81 -27.84 -15.61
C PHE A 239 27.75 -29.26 -15.07
N ASN A 240 28.79 -30.03 -15.32
CA ASN A 240 28.86 -31.42 -14.87
C ASN A 240 30.27 -31.80 -14.42
N ALA A 241 30.33 -32.89 -13.65
CA ALA A 241 31.56 -33.51 -13.21
C ALA A 241 31.45 -35.03 -13.38
N GLU A 242 32.53 -35.69 -13.79
CA GLU A 242 32.63 -37.14 -13.66
C GLU A 242 33.05 -37.46 -12.22
N LEU A 243 32.15 -38.12 -11.48
CA LEU A 243 32.32 -38.37 -10.05
C LEU A 243 32.56 -39.86 -9.77
N THR A 244 33.51 -40.12 -8.87
CA THR A 244 33.58 -41.37 -8.11
C THR A 244 33.23 -41.10 -6.65
N TYR A 245 32.58 -42.06 -5.99
CA TYR A 245 32.21 -41.91 -4.58
C TYR A 245 32.39 -43.22 -3.81
N THR A 246 32.68 -43.09 -2.52
CA THR A 246 32.79 -44.21 -1.58
C THR A 246 32.03 -43.90 -0.29
N GLY A 247 31.50 -44.92 0.39
CA GLY A 247 30.75 -44.77 1.64
C GLY A 247 29.27 -45.18 1.55
N VAL A 248 28.54 -44.99 2.64
CA VAL A 248 27.10 -45.34 2.76
C VAL A 248 26.22 -44.10 2.63
N THR A 249 24.92 -44.28 2.42
CA THR A 249 23.90 -43.21 2.38
C THR A 249 24.04 -42.26 3.58
N GLY A 250 24.17 -40.95 3.32
CA GLY A 250 24.37 -39.90 4.34
C GLY A 250 25.83 -39.67 4.77
N SER A 251 26.81 -40.43 4.26
CA SER A 251 28.24 -40.26 4.53
C SER A 251 29.10 -40.67 3.33
N LYS A 252 28.77 -40.14 2.15
CA LYS A 252 29.50 -40.37 0.89
C LYS A 252 30.71 -39.42 0.82
N THR A 253 31.88 -39.95 0.43
CA THR A 253 33.07 -39.16 0.08
C THR A 253 33.17 -39.09 -1.44
N TYR A 254 33.29 -37.88 -1.98
CA TYR A 254 33.31 -37.62 -3.43
C TYR A 254 34.73 -37.39 -3.94
N THR A 255 35.03 -37.86 -5.14
CA THR A 255 36.24 -37.54 -5.90
C THR A 255 35.84 -37.13 -7.31
N ILE A 256 36.32 -35.96 -7.75
CA ILE A 256 36.04 -35.42 -9.09
C ILE A 256 37.17 -35.85 -10.03
N ASN A 257 36.83 -36.64 -11.05
CA ASN A 257 37.78 -37.16 -12.04
C ASN A 257 37.99 -36.16 -13.20
N SER A 258 36.91 -35.56 -13.68
CA SER A 258 36.90 -34.60 -14.78
C SER A 258 35.66 -33.68 -14.69
N GLN A 259 35.62 -32.56 -15.42
CA GLN A 259 34.48 -31.62 -15.43
C GLN A 259 34.26 -30.98 -16.80
N SER A 260 33.03 -30.50 -17.02
CA SER A 260 32.63 -29.74 -18.22
C SER A 260 33.58 -28.57 -18.49
N GLN A 261 34.03 -28.44 -19.74
CA GLN A 261 34.93 -27.36 -20.15
C GLN A 261 34.20 -26.08 -20.61
N GLU A 262 32.91 -26.18 -20.97
CA GLU A 262 32.17 -25.09 -21.63
C GLU A 262 32.04 -23.82 -20.78
N LEU A 263 31.88 -23.97 -19.46
CA LEU A 263 31.73 -22.87 -18.50
C LEU A 263 32.82 -22.85 -17.43
N LYS A 264 33.96 -23.54 -17.65
CA LYS A 264 35.03 -23.74 -16.64
C LYS A 264 35.62 -22.46 -16.04
N ASP A 265 35.58 -21.37 -16.80
CA ASP A 265 36.08 -20.06 -16.39
C ASP A 265 35.08 -19.30 -15.50
N TYR A 266 33.83 -19.76 -15.45
CA TYR A 266 32.71 -19.14 -14.75
C TYR A 266 32.28 -19.96 -13.53
N ILE A 267 32.17 -21.28 -13.67
CA ILE A 267 31.70 -22.18 -12.61
C ILE A 267 32.52 -23.48 -12.59
N GLU A 268 32.80 -23.99 -11.39
CA GLU A 268 33.40 -25.31 -11.19
C GLU A 268 32.77 -26.05 -10.00
N LEU A 269 32.81 -27.37 -10.03
CA LEU A 269 32.45 -28.22 -8.89
C LEU A 269 33.68 -28.51 -8.03
N LYS A 270 33.52 -28.51 -6.70
CA LYS A 270 34.56 -28.84 -5.73
C LYS A 270 34.03 -29.76 -4.64
N VAL A 271 34.95 -30.47 -3.99
CA VAL A 271 34.65 -31.24 -2.78
C VAL A 271 35.29 -30.52 -1.60
N GLU A 272 34.46 -29.97 -0.71
CA GLU A 272 34.93 -29.33 0.53
C GLU A 272 34.19 -29.92 1.72
N ALA A 273 34.92 -30.28 2.77
CA ALA A 273 34.37 -30.90 3.99
C ALA A 273 33.42 -32.10 3.70
N GLY A 274 33.73 -32.89 2.67
CA GLY A 274 32.93 -34.06 2.27
C GLY A 274 31.65 -33.75 1.49
N LYS A 275 31.40 -32.49 1.09
CA LYS A 275 30.23 -32.06 0.32
C LYS A 275 30.62 -31.62 -1.09
N LEU A 276 29.73 -31.83 -2.06
CA LEU A 276 29.86 -31.28 -3.41
C LEU A 276 29.37 -29.82 -3.42
N ILE A 277 30.24 -28.90 -3.81
CA ILE A 277 30.01 -27.45 -3.84
C ILE A 277 30.19 -26.95 -5.26
N ALA A 278 29.27 -26.12 -5.74
CA ALA A 278 29.46 -25.34 -6.95
C ALA A 278 30.06 -23.97 -6.59
N GLU A 279 31.18 -23.62 -7.22
CA GLU A 279 31.88 -22.34 -7.06
C GLU A 279 31.76 -21.52 -8.34
N ILE A 280 31.13 -20.35 -8.22
CA ILE A 280 31.15 -19.30 -9.24
C ILE A 280 32.43 -18.49 -9.06
N LYS A 281 33.30 -18.51 -10.07
CA LYS A 281 34.63 -17.88 -10.05
C LYS A 281 34.59 -16.38 -10.33
N LYS A 282 33.60 -15.92 -11.10
CA LYS A 282 33.39 -14.53 -11.48
C LYS A 282 31.92 -14.29 -11.78
N ASP A 283 31.52 -13.02 -11.79
CA ASP A 283 30.14 -12.61 -12.10
C ASP A 283 29.61 -13.30 -13.37
N ILE A 284 28.54 -14.10 -13.26
CA ILE A 284 27.85 -14.75 -14.37
C ILE A 284 26.66 -13.90 -14.78
N MET A 285 26.50 -13.66 -16.08
CA MET A 285 25.34 -12.98 -16.64
C MET A 285 24.47 -14.00 -17.37
N ILE A 286 23.24 -14.15 -16.93
CA ILE A 286 22.26 -15.08 -17.47
C ILE A 286 21.21 -14.26 -18.21
N LYS A 287 20.94 -14.57 -19.48
CA LYS A 287 19.91 -13.89 -20.26
C LYS A 287 18.52 -14.22 -19.69
N LEU A 288 17.76 -13.20 -19.32
CA LEU A 288 16.35 -13.33 -18.93
C LEU A 288 15.43 -13.08 -20.14
N ASP A 289 15.66 -11.97 -20.83
CA ASP A 289 15.03 -11.61 -22.10
C ASP A 289 16.01 -10.78 -22.95
N ASP A 290 15.51 -10.13 -24.00
CA ASP A 290 16.37 -9.35 -24.91
C ASP A 290 16.97 -8.09 -24.26
N GLU A 291 16.36 -7.58 -23.19
CA GLU A 291 16.71 -6.31 -22.56
C GLU A 291 17.19 -6.46 -21.11
N THR A 292 17.13 -7.66 -20.53
CA THR A 292 17.48 -7.88 -19.12
C THR A 292 18.25 -9.18 -18.88
N ILE A 293 19.09 -9.14 -17.85
CA ILE A 293 19.93 -10.25 -17.40
C ILE A 293 19.77 -10.46 -15.89
N VAL A 294 19.93 -11.71 -15.46
CA VAL A 294 20.16 -12.08 -14.07
C VAL A 294 21.66 -12.18 -13.85
N LYS A 295 22.17 -11.51 -12.82
CA LYS A 295 23.59 -11.55 -12.48
C LYS A 295 23.80 -12.40 -11.23
N LEU A 296 24.65 -13.41 -11.33
CA LEU A 296 25.17 -14.14 -10.18
C LEU A 296 26.56 -13.60 -9.86
N LYS A 297 26.86 -13.33 -8.59
CA LYS A 297 28.22 -12.94 -8.16
C LYS A 297 29.09 -14.16 -7.90
N ASP A 298 30.39 -13.92 -7.79
CA ASP A 298 31.33 -14.91 -7.29
C ASP A 298 30.93 -15.40 -5.89
N GLY A 299 31.14 -16.70 -5.65
CA GLY A 299 30.71 -17.34 -4.42
C GLY A 299 30.50 -18.84 -4.56
N LYS A 300 30.10 -19.47 -3.46
CA LYS A 300 29.96 -20.92 -3.36
C LYS A 300 28.57 -21.27 -2.85
N PHE A 301 27.97 -22.31 -3.40
CA PHE A 301 26.73 -22.88 -2.91
C PHE A 301 26.78 -24.40 -2.93
N ASN A 302 26.10 -25.02 -1.98
CA ASN A 302 26.11 -26.46 -1.80
C ASN A 302 25.09 -27.11 -2.75
N VAL A 303 25.50 -28.08 -3.56
CA VAL A 303 24.63 -28.80 -4.50
C VAL A 303 24.08 -30.12 -3.91
N LYS A 304 23.80 -30.12 -2.60
CA LYS A 304 23.52 -31.31 -1.76
C LYS A 304 22.42 -32.24 -2.30
N SER A 305 22.61 -33.55 -2.11
CA SER A 305 21.70 -34.67 -2.42
C SER A 305 21.20 -35.40 -1.15
N ASP A 306 20.64 -34.69 -0.16
CA ASP A 306 20.51 -35.26 1.20
C ASP A 306 19.12 -35.08 1.83
N GLU A 307 18.06 -34.92 1.03
CA GLU A 307 16.69 -34.92 1.55
C GLU A 307 15.85 -36.08 0.97
N ARG A 308 15.41 -36.92 1.89
CA ARG A 308 14.66 -38.15 1.68
C ARG A 308 13.28 -37.88 1.07
N THR A 309 13.17 -37.67 -0.23
CA THR A 309 11.97 -38.00 -1.02
C THR A 309 12.26 -37.92 -2.52
N LYS A 310 11.95 -39.02 -3.24
CA LYS A 310 11.84 -39.21 -4.70
C LYS A 310 12.50 -38.17 -5.64
N THR A 311 13.39 -38.71 -6.48
CA THR A 311 13.86 -38.27 -7.81
C THR A 311 13.59 -36.83 -8.24
N GLU A 312 14.68 -36.11 -8.52
CA GLU A 312 14.81 -34.70 -8.94
C GLU A 312 14.98 -33.72 -7.77
N ALA A 313 16.23 -33.51 -7.36
CA ALA A 313 16.59 -32.33 -6.58
C ALA A 313 16.46 -31.10 -7.49
N VAL A 314 15.28 -30.48 -7.44
CA VAL A 314 14.97 -29.20 -8.08
C VAL A 314 14.96 -28.14 -6.98
N SER A 315 16.04 -27.37 -6.89
CA SER A 315 15.97 -26.11 -6.14
C SER A 315 15.22 -25.11 -6.99
N LYS A 316 14.18 -24.48 -6.44
CA LYS A 316 13.37 -23.50 -7.18
C LYS A 316 13.26 -22.21 -6.38
N TYR A 317 13.64 -21.10 -7.01
CA TYR A 317 13.59 -19.75 -6.46
C TYR A 317 12.64 -18.91 -7.31
N ASN A 318 11.71 -18.21 -6.65
CA ASN A 318 10.95 -17.14 -7.27
C ASN A 318 11.77 -15.85 -7.15
N ILE A 319 12.10 -15.23 -8.27
CA ILE A 319 12.84 -13.97 -8.30
C ILE A 319 11.90 -12.87 -8.77
N VAL A 320 11.81 -11.81 -7.97
CA VAL A 320 11.04 -10.60 -8.28
C VAL A 320 11.97 -9.40 -8.27
N LYS A 321 12.06 -8.71 -9.41
CA LYS A 321 12.62 -7.36 -9.53
C LYS A 321 11.51 -6.45 -10.02
N LEU A 322 11.16 -5.44 -9.22
CA LEU A 322 10.20 -4.44 -9.62
C LEU A 322 10.80 -3.47 -10.64
N SER A 323 9.95 -2.75 -11.37
CA SER A 323 10.39 -1.63 -12.20
C SER A 323 11.09 -0.57 -11.35
N ASP A 324 12.04 0.15 -11.93
CA ASP A 324 12.82 1.19 -11.25
C ASP A 324 11.96 2.38 -10.80
N ASP A 325 10.74 2.49 -11.32
CA ASP A 325 9.73 3.47 -10.91
C ASP A 325 8.64 2.92 -9.98
N ALA A 326 8.77 1.66 -9.53
CA ALA A 326 7.80 1.05 -8.64
C ALA A 326 7.70 1.82 -7.32
N SER A 327 6.52 2.36 -7.07
CA SER A 327 6.18 3.06 -5.84
C SER A 327 4.68 2.96 -5.57
N ILE A 328 4.33 2.61 -4.34
CA ILE A 328 2.93 2.58 -3.89
C ILE A 328 2.31 3.98 -4.02
N LEU A 329 3.04 5.02 -3.59
CA LEU A 329 2.56 6.39 -3.72
C LEU A 329 2.32 6.77 -5.17
N ARG A 330 3.34 6.60 -6.04
CA ARG A 330 3.22 6.96 -7.46
C ARG A 330 2.04 6.24 -8.12
N ARG A 331 1.89 4.94 -7.84
CA ARG A 331 0.81 4.14 -8.41
C ARG A 331 -0.57 4.62 -7.95
N THR A 332 -0.71 4.94 -6.67
CA THR A 332 -1.94 5.53 -6.09
C THR A 332 -2.30 6.85 -6.78
N LEU A 333 -1.30 7.73 -7.00
CA LEU A 333 -1.54 9.03 -7.64
C LEU A 333 -1.84 8.91 -9.14
N ILE A 334 -1.27 7.91 -9.83
CA ILE A 334 -1.65 7.58 -11.21
C ILE A 334 -3.10 7.09 -11.26
N HIS A 335 -3.52 6.28 -10.30
CA HIS A 335 -4.90 5.85 -10.19
C HIS A 335 -5.84 7.04 -9.93
N ASN A 336 -5.50 7.96 -9.01
CA ASN A 336 -6.24 9.22 -8.82
C ASN A 336 -6.36 10.03 -10.11
N LEU A 337 -5.28 10.12 -10.90
CA LEU A 337 -5.32 10.78 -12.19
C LEU A 337 -6.30 10.08 -13.14
N LYS A 338 -6.27 8.74 -13.21
CA LYS A 338 -7.16 7.95 -14.06
C LYS A 338 -8.63 8.12 -13.66
N ILE A 339 -8.95 8.03 -12.36
CA ILE A 339 -10.30 8.27 -11.84
C ILE A 339 -10.74 9.73 -12.10
N THR A 340 -9.89 10.72 -11.78
CA THR A 340 -10.23 12.14 -11.97
C THR A 340 -10.47 12.51 -13.43
N THR A 341 -9.75 11.87 -14.35
CA THR A 341 -9.90 12.15 -15.79
C THR A 341 -11.11 11.45 -16.42
N THR A 342 -11.63 10.38 -15.82
CA THR A 342 -12.67 9.54 -16.43
C THR A 342 -14.00 9.55 -15.67
N GLN A 343 -13.96 9.60 -14.34
CA GLN A 343 -15.11 9.41 -13.45
C GLN A 343 -15.50 10.71 -12.72
N ASN A 344 -14.76 11.06 -11.67
CA ASN A 344 -15.04 12.15 -10.74
C ASN A 344 -13.73 12.59 -10.05
N PRO A 345 -13.67 13.82 -9.50
CA PRO A 345 -12.56 14.27 -8.67
C PRO A 345 -12.17 13.26 -7.59
N CYS A 346 -10.89 12.89 -7.53
CA CYS A 346 -10.38 11.90 -6.59
C CYS A 346 -9.10 12.39 -5.88
N TYR A 347 -9.07 12.22 -4.56
CA TYR A 347 -7.97 12.64 -3.70
C TYR A 347 -7.40 11.47 -2.90
N THR A 348 -6.18 11.65 -2.40
CA THR A 348 -5.57 10.79 -1.39
C THR A 348 -5.00 11.64 -0.27
N PHE A 349 -5.29 11.22 0.96
CA PHE A 349 -4.71 11.79 2.17
C PHE A 349 -3.83 10.72 2.81
N LEU A 350 -2.55 11.03 3.04
CA LEU A 350 -1.61 10.14 3.70
C LEU A 350 -0.82 10.94 4.73
N SER A 351 -0.66 10.38 5.92
CA SER A 351 0.19 10.95 6.96
C SER A 351 1.41 10.07 7.17
N PRO A 352 2.55 10.64 7.59
CA PRO A 352 3.63 9.84 8.13
C PRO A 352 3.19 9.09 9.38
N THR A 353 3.89 8.00 9.68
CA THR A 353 3.83 7.33 10.98
C THR A 353 4.08 8.36 12.07
N PRO A 354 3.22 8.49 13.09
CA PRO A 354 3.38 9.52 14.10
C PRO A 354 4.61 9.28 14.99
N PRO A 355 5.07 10.29 15.75
CA PRO A 355 6.20 10.10 16.68
C PRO A 355 5.89 9.00 17.71
N LYS A 356 6.93 8.29 18.19
CA LYS A 356 6.74 7.20 19.16
C LYS A 356 6.13 7.68 20.47
N SER A 357 6.53 8.86 20.91
CA SER A 357 6.07 9.50 22.15
C SER A 357 6.09 11.03 22.01
N LEU A 358 5.62 11.72 23.05
CA LEU A 358 5.69 13.18 23.17
C LEU A 358 7.06 13.68 23.69
N SER A 359 8.10 12.82 23.75
CA SER A 359 9.44 13.24 24.14
C SER A 359 10.02 14.23 23.12
N LYS A 360 10.81 15.22 23.59
CA LYS A 360 11.45 16.20 22.70
C LYS A 360 12.31 15.53 21.62
N LYS A 361 12.95 14.41 21.96
CA LYS A 361 13.78 13.62 21.06
C LYS A 361 12.96 12.97 19.95
N ASP A 362 11.85 12.33 20.29
CA ASP A 362 11.00 11.68 19.28
C ASP A 362 10.31 12.69 18.36
N ILE A 363 9.92 13.85 18.89
CA ILE A 363 9.37 14.95 18.10
C ILE A 363 10.44 15.49 17.13
N ALA A 364 11.68 15.71 17.59
CA ALA A 364 12.77 16.15 16.73
C ALA A 364 13.06 15.14 15.60
N ASN A 365 13.16 13.85 15.94
CA ASN A 365 13.35 12.77 14.97
C ASN A 365 12.19 12.68 13.96
N PHE A 366 10.95 12.94 14.40
CA PHE A 366 9.78 12.98 13.53
C PHE A 366 9.87 14.14 12.53
N VAL A 367 10.26 15.34 12.97
CA VAL A 367 10.42 16.51 12.10
C VAL A 367 11.55 16.30 11.08
N GLU A 368 12.69 15.73 11.51
CA GLU A 368 13.78 15.36 10.60
C GLU A 368 13.34 14.33 9.56
N ARG A 369 12.62 13.29 9.99
CA ARG A 369 12.06 12.29 9.07
C ARG A 369 11.13 12.90 8.03
N CYS A 370 10.29 13.87 8.43
CA CYS A 370 9.41 14.59 7.52
C CYS A 370 10.17 15.33 6.40
N GLN A 371 11.36 15.87 6.69
CA GLN A 371 12.22 16.47 5.65
C GLN A 371 12.65 15.44 4.60
N THR A 372 13.11 14.26 5.04
CA THR A 372 13.50 13.18 4.11
C THR A 372 12.31 12.68 3.29
N LEU A 373 11.13 12.58 3.90
CA LEU A 373 9.91 12.17 3.20
C LEU A 373 9.52 13.16 2.11
N LYS A 374 9.68 14.47 2.33
CA LYS A 374 9.32 15.49 1.33
C LYS A 374 10.04 15.29 0.00
N GLU A 375 11.35 15.01 0.03
CA GLU A 375 12.13 14.79 -1.20
C GLU A 375 11.65 13.54 -1.94
N LYS A 376 11.46 12.43 -1.22
CA LYS A 376 10.92 11.19 -1.80
C LYS A 376 9.54 11.38 -2.42
N ILE A 377 8.65 12.12 -1.77
CA ILE A 377 7.31 12.41 -2.31
C ILE A 377 7.42 13.16 -3.63
N ARG A 378 8.31 14.15 -3.72
CA ARG A 378 8.50 14.96 -4.93
C ARG A 378 8.99 14.12 -6.12
N GLU A 379 9.89 13.18 -5.87
CA GLU A 379 10.37 12.23 -6.89
C GLU A 379 9.22 11.36 -7.42
N GLN A 380 8.33 10.90 -6.53
CA GLN A 380 7.22 10.00 -6.89
C GLN A 380 5.98 10.73 -7.41
N SER A 381 5.85 12.03 -7.15
CA SER A 381 4.68 12.82 -7.54
C SER A 381 4.81 13.49 -8.92
N THR A 382 5.88 13.24 -9.67
CA THR A 382 6.09 13.85 -10.99
C THR A 382 6.21 12.77 -12.06
N ILE A 383 5.37 12.83 -13.08
CA ILE A 383 5.47 11.95 -14.26
C ILE A 383 5.63 12.78 -15.53
N THR A 384 6.15 12.16 -16.59
CA THR A 384 6.19 12.74 -17.93
C THR A 384 5.25 11.96 -18.81
N ASP A 385 4.33 12.65 -19.49
CA ASP A 385 3.42 11.99 -20.43
C ASP A 385 4.12 11.58 -21.73
N SER A 386 3.41 10.86 -22.60
CA SER A 386 3.93 10.39 -23.89
C SER A 386 4.31 11.51 -24.86
N LYS A 387 3.95 12.76 -24.57
CA LYS A 387 4.26 13.97 -25.36
C LYS A 387 5.40 14.78 -24.73
N GLY A 388 6.02 14.28 -23.66
CA GLY A 388 7.10 14.97 -22.96
C GLY A 388 6.62 16.05 -21.98
N LYS A 389 5.31 16.18 -21.73
CA LYS A 389 4.77 17.16 -20.79
C LYS A 389 4.86 16.60 -19.37
N ARG A 390 5.46 17.38 -18.47
CA ARG A 390 5.47 17.06 -17.03
C ARG A 390 4.07 17.23 -16.43
N ILE A 391 3.63 16.20 -15.72
CA ILE A 391 2.39 16.20 -14.94
C ILE A 391 2.79 16.07 -13.47
N ASP A 392 2.39 17.08 -12.69
CA ASP A 392 2.51 17.07 -11.25
C ASP A 392 1.28 16.41 -10.63
N LEU A 393 1.49 15.20 -10.15
CA LEU A 393 0.50 14.38 -9.45
C LEU A 393 0.34 14.78 -7.98
N GLY A 394 1.22 15.63 -7.45
CA GLY A 394 1.14 16.12 -6.08
C GLY A 394 -0.15 16.89 -5.78
N LYS A 395 -0.89 17.30 -6.81
CA LYS A 395 -2.21 17.94 -6.70
C LYS A 395 -3.30 17.00 -6.16
N PHE A 396 -3.09 15.69 -6.23
CA PHE A 396 -4.02 14.69 -5.69
C PHE A 396 -3.66 14.26 -4.27
N LEU A 397 -2.57 14.79 -3.71
CA LEU A 397 -2.03 14.38 -2.40
C LEU A 397 -2.00 15.56 -1.44
N SER A 398 -2.64 15.39 -0.30
CA SER A 398 -2.43 16.24 0.87
C SER A 398 -1.92 15.43 2.04
N VAL A 399 -0.94 15.98 2.75
CA VAL A 399 -0.21 15.28 3.81
C VAL A 399 -0.40 16.02 5.13
N PRO A 400 -1.37 15.59 5.97
CA PRO A 400 -1.49 16.11 7.31
C PRO A 400 -0.41 15.52 8.20
N ILE A 401 0.10 16.33 9.13
CA ILE A 401 1.07 15.89 10.14
C ILE A 401 0.66 16.38 11.53
N GLY A 402 0.90 15.57 12.54
CA GLY A 402 0.53 15.89 13.91
C GLY A 402 0.03 14.65 14.64
N VAL A 403 -0.68 14.89 15.74
CA VAL A 403 -1.30 13.83 16.53
C VAL A 403 -2.65 14.34 17.02
N ASN A 404 -3.70 13.62 16.64
CA ASN A 404 -5.06 13.90 17.11
C ASN A 404 -5.72 12.64 17.65
N GLN A 405 -6.47 12.78 18.74
CA GLN A 405 -7.37 11.75 19.26
C GLN A 405 -8.81 12.23 19.18
N TYR A 406 -9.67 11.51 18.47
CA TYR A 406 -11.08 11.83 18.30
C TYR A 406 -11.91 10.58 18.62
N ASP A 407 -12.89 10.71 19.51
CA ASP A 407 -13.76 9.61 19.97
C ASP A 407 -13.00 8.33 20.37
N GLY A 408 -11.86 8.51 21.03
CA GLY A 408 -11.01 7.40 21.48
C GLY A 408 -10.23 6.69 20.35
N LEU A 409 -10.25 7.21 19.12
CA LEU A 409 -9.47 6.77 17.97
C LEU A 409 -8.33 7.75 17.69
N GLY A 410 -7.14 7.22 17.39
CA GLY A 410 -5.94 8.01 17.11
C GLY A 410 -5.07 8.25 18.33
N GLY A 411 -4.34 9.36 18.30
CA GLY A 411 -3.43 9.76 19.37
C GLY A 411 -2.10 8.99 19.39
N LEU A 412 -1.22 9.37 20.31
CA LEU A 412 0.02 8.64 20.64
C LEU A 412 -0.15 7.69 21.82
N SER A 413 -1.17 7.90 22.64
CA SER A 413 -1.40 7.15 23.87
C SER A 413 -2.84 6.67 23.95
N GLY A 414 -3.03 5.39 24.29
CA GLY A 414 -4.26 4.97 24.95
C GLY A 414 -4.27 5.50 26.40
N PHE A 415 -5.44 5.79 26.96
CA PHE A 415 -5.55 6.14 28.38
C PHE A 415 -4.89 5.05 29.23
N PRO A 416 -3.90 5.33 30.09
CA PRO A 416 -3.16 4.28 30.80
C PRO A 416 -4.11 3.41 31.63
N GLN A 417 -4.33 2.18 31.19
CA GLN A 417 -5.35 1.32 31.77
C GLN A 417 -4.89 0.64 33.06
N ALA A 418 -3.58 0.39 33.23
CA ALA A 418 -3.08 -0.18 34.48
C ALA A 418 -1.63 0.20 34.83
N LYS A 419 -1.41 0.46 36.13
CA LYS A 419 -0.08 0.51 36.74
C LYS A 419 0.46 -0.91 36.90
N ILE A 420 1.72 -1.11 36.59
CA ILE A 420 2.40 -2.40 36.72
C ILE A 420 3.01 -2.51 38.12
N ALA A 421 2.80 -3.67 38.77
CA ALA A 421 3.43 -4.06 40.02
C ALA A 421 4.80 -4.70 39.77
N THR A 422 4.84 -5.67 38.84
CA THR A 422 6.03 -6.47 38.54
C THR A 422 6.05 -6.85 37.07
N ILE A 423 7.26 -6.88 36.49
CA ILE A 423 7.51 -7.42 35.15
C ILE A 423 8.50 -8.57 35.34
N ASN A 424 8.12 -9.76 34.88
CA ASN A 424 8.97 -10.93 34.86
C ASN A 424 9.05 -11.43 33.41
N ASN A 425 10.08 -11.01 32.69
CA ASN A 425 10.29 -11.31 31.27
C ASN A 425 9.11 -10.87 30.39
N ASP A 426 8.31 -11.82 29.90
CA ASP A 426 7.09 -11.65 29.09
C ASP A 426 5.81 -11.50 29.92
N LYS A 427 5.90 -11.63 31.25
CA LYS A 427 4.75 -11.51 32.17
C LYS A 427 4.69 -10.17 32.86
N VAL A 428 3.54 -9.52 32.75
CA VAL A 428 3.23 -8.25 33.41
C VAL A 428 2.13 -8.48 34.45
N ILE A 429 2.41 -8.14 35.71
CA ILE A 429 1.43 -8.20 36.80
C ILE A 429 1.00 -6.77 37.14
N THR A 430 -0.30 -6.50 37.04
CA THR A 430 -0.89 -5.18 37.33
C THR A 430 -1.06 -4.95 38.84
N LYS A 431 -1.08 -3.69 39.29
CA LYS A 431 -1.31 -3.33 40.71
C LYS A 431 -2.76 -3.48 41.17
N LYS A 432 -3.71 -3.51 40.23
CA LYS A 432 -5.16 -3.58 40.47
C LYS A 432 -5.82 -4.42 39.40
N ALA A 433 -6.95 -5.02 39.73
CA ALA A 433 -7.79 -5.76 38.79
C ALA A 433 -8.26 -4.84 37.65
N THR A 434 -8.28 -5.38 36.43
CA THR A 434 -8.72 -4.67 35.24
C THR A 434 -9.24 -5.66 34.19
N THR A 435 -10.27 -5.28 33.45
CA THR A 435 -10.82 -6.07 32.33
C THR A 435 -10.43 -5.48 30.97
N SER A 436 -9.51 -4.51 30.95
CA SER A 436 -9.16 -3.75 29.73
C SER A 436 -8.29 -4.49 28.71
N PHE A 437 -7.94 -5.75 28.98
CA PHE A 437 -7.02 -6.53 28.16
C PHE A 437 -7.64 -7.89 27.80
N SER A 438 -7.56 -8.22 26.52
CA SER A 438 -7.98 -9.49 25.93
C SER A 438 -6.84 -10.09 25.10
N VAL A 439 -6.92 -11.40 24.87
CA VAL A 439 -5.96 -12.10 24.00
C VAL A 439 -6.00 -11.51 22.59
N GLY A 440 -4.84 -11.24 22.02
CA GLY A 440 -4.69 -10.61 20.70
C GLY A 440 -4.78 -9.08 20.70
N ASP A 441 -4.92 -8.43 21.86
CA ASP A 441 -4.79 -6.97 21.95
C ASP A 441 -3.35 -6.52 21.70
N LYS A 442 -3.20 -5.41 20.97
CA LYS A 442 -1.92 -4.69 20.92
C LYS A 442 -1.78 -3.87 22.20
N VAL A 443 -0.63 -3.99 22.84
CA VAL A 443 -0.33 -3.30 24.09
C VAL A 443 1.03 -2.63 24.06
N GLU A 444 1.15 -1.51 24.77
CA GLU A 444 2.41 -0.83 25.05
C GLU A 444 2.73 -0.90 26.53
N VAL A 445 3.91 -1.42 26.85
CA VAL A 445 4.51 -1.34 28.18
C VAL A 445 5.49 -0.18 28.16
N TYR A 446 5.36 0.76 29.10
CA TYR A 446 6.23 1.92 29.12
C TYR A 446 6.60 2.37 30.53
N THR A 447 7.73 3.09 30.59
CA THR A 447 8.20 3.80 31.77
C THR A 447 8.88 5.11 31.40
N HIS A 448 9.00 6.01 32.36
CA HIS A 448 9.70 7.27 32.21
C HIS A 448 11.15 7.12 32.66
N ASN A 449 12.08 7.53 31.79
CA ASN A 449 13.50 7.63 32.11
C ASN A 449 13.99 9.07 31.90
N LYS A 450 14.07 9.83 32.99
CA LYS A 450 14.39 11.27 32.98
C LYS A 450 13.44 12.05 32.06
N LEU A 451 13.92 12.50 30.90
CA LEU A 451 13.16 13.26 29.89
C LEU A 451 12.68 12.39 28.72
N ASP A 452 12.93 11.08 28.78
CA ASP A 452 12.58 10.12 27.73
C ASP A 452 11.46 9.18 28.19
N VAL A 453 10.74 8.63 27.22
CA VAL A 453 9.70 7.62 27.46
C VAL A 453 10.13 6.34 26.76
N LEU A 454 10.45 5.32 27.56
CA LEU A 454 10.81 4.01 27.03
C LEU A 454 9.54 3.22 26.78
N ILE A 455 9.32 2.80 25.54
CA ILE A 455 8.09 2.14 25.10
C ILE A 455 8.45 0.80 24.43
N HIS A 456 7.72 -0.24 24.79
CA HIS A 456 7.76 -1.54 24.13
C HIS A 456 6.35 -1.94 23.72
N SER A 457 6.13 -2.06 22.42
CA SER A 457 4.86 -2.49 21.83
C SER A 457 4.91 -3.98 21.53
N THR A 458 3.90 -4.73 21.96
CA THR A 458 3.75 -6.16 21.69
C THR A 458 2.26 -6.54 21.71
N THR A 459 1.94 -7.83 21.72
CA THR A 459 0.57 -8.35 21.72
C THR A 459 0.33 -9.26 22.92
N VAL A 460 -0.91 -9.27 23.40
CA VAL A 460 -1.33 -10.09 24.55
C VAL A 460 -1.53 -11.54 24.11
N LYS A 461 -0.81 -12.45 24.76
CA LYS A 461 -0.90 -13.89 24.55
C LYS A 461 -1.90 -14.56 25.48
N LYS A 462 -1.94 -14.12 26.74
CA LYS A 462 -2.81 -14.70 27.78
C LYS A 462 -3.14 -13.66 28.84
N VAL A 463 -4.36 -13.71 29.35
CA VAL A 463 -4.81 -12.90 30.50
C VAL A 463 -5.33 -13.83 31.59
N VAL A 464 -4.86 -13.66 32.81
CA VAL A 464 -5.31 -14.41 34.00
C VAL A 464 -5.66 -13.41 35.10
N ILE A 465 -6.93 -13.40 35.50
CA ILE A 465 -7.40 -12.62 36.64
C ILE A 465 -7.08 -13.42 37.90
N SER A 466 -6.30 -12.84 38.81
CA SER A 466 -5.93 -13.48 40.08
C SER A 466 -6.99 -13.22 41.17
N ASP A 467 -7.06 -14.12 42.14
CA ASP A 467 -7.94 -14.00 43.31
C ASP A 467 -7.57 -12.81 44.23
N THR A 468 -6.40 -12.20 44.02
CA THR A 468 -5.80 -11.15 44.86
C THR A 468 -5.96 -9.72 44.31
N ASN A 469 -6.99 -9.45 43.51
CA ASN A 469 -7.25 -8.15 42.88
C ASN A 469 -6.12 -7.65 41.96
N SER A 470 -5.42 -8.56 41.27
CA SER A 470 -4.44 -8.24 40.22
C SER A 470 -4.72 -9.04 38.94
N VAL A 471 -4.17 -8.60 37.82
CA VAL A 471 -4.23 -9.34 36.54
C VAL A 471 -2.82 -9.63 36.05
N GLU A 472 -2.56 -10.89 35.73
CA GLU A 472 -1.36 -11.35 35.04
C GLU A 472 -1.63 -11.34 33.53
N ILE A 473 -0.82 -10.60 32.80
CA ILE A 473 -0.88 -10.45 31.34
C ILE A 473 0.43 -11.04 30.79
N THR A 474 0.32 -12.12 30.03
CA THR A 474 1.45 -12.70 29.29
C THR A 474 1.50 -12.07 27.90
N LEU A 475 2.66 -11.58 27.50
CA LEU A 475 2.92 -10.92 26.23
C LEU A 475 3.57 -11.90 25.25
N ASN A 476 3.53 -11.59 23.95
CA ASN A 476 4.18 -12.41 22.93
C ASN A 476 5.71 -12.21 22.93
N ASP A 477 6.18 -11.00 23.24
CA ASP A 477 7.59 -10.67 23.31
C ASP A 477 8.00 -10.34 24.76
N ALA A 478 9.25 -10.66 25.09
CA ALA A 478 9.82 -10.30 26.39
C ALA A 478 9.97 -8.79 26.51
N VAL A 479 9.60 -8.23 27.66
CA VAL A 479 9.78 -6.80 27.92
C VAL A 479 11.29 -6.50 28.07
N PRO A 480 11.85 -5.56 27.28
CA PRO A 480 13.26 -5.21 27.34
C PRO A 480 13.74 -4.85 28.74
N SER A 481 14.99 -5.19 29.04
CA SER A 481 15.59 -5.02 30.36
C SER A 481 15.58 -3.56 30.85
N GLU A 482 15.69 -2.62 29.91
CA GLU A 482 15.69 -1.18 30.13
C GLU A 482 14.34 -0.70 30.68
N ILE A 483 13.25 -1.37 30.31
CA ILE A 483 11.90 -1.07 30.81
C ILE A 483 11.63 -1.87 32.08
N SER A 484 11.96 -3.16 32.11
CA SER A 484 11.66 -4.03 33.27
C SER A 484 12.42 -3.63 34.53
N THR A 485 13.70 -3.27 34.40
CA THR A 485 14.55 -2.76 35.50
C THR A 485 14.47 -1.24 35.68
N GLY A 486 13.81 -0.54 34.76
CA GLY A 486 13.65 0.91 34.80
C GLY A 486 12.92 1.41 36.05
N LEU A 487 12.98 2.73 36.27
CA LEU A 487 12.33 3.36 37.42
C LEU A 487 10.81 3.14 37.40
N ASN A 488 10.21 3.10 38.59
CA ASN A 488 8.74 3.13 38.74
C ASN A 488 8.26 4.58 38.75
N PRO A 489 7.02 4.87 38.31
CA PRO A 489 5.97 3.92 37.91
C PRO A 489 6.10 3.42 36.47
N LYS A 490 5.73 2.14 36.27
CA LYS A 490 5.59 1.49 34.95
C LYS A 490 4.10 1.27 34.65
N TYR A 491 3.75 1.27 33.37
CA TYR A 491 2.37 1.17 32.92
C TYR A 491 2.25 0.22 31.74
N ILE A 492 1.08 -0.41 31.61
CA ILE A 492 0.67 -1.14 30.41
C ILE A 492 -0.60 -0.48 29.88
N MET A 493 -0.64 -0.30 28.56
CA MET A 493 -1.80 0.26 27.89
C MET A 493 -2.27 -0.55 26.68
N ASN A 494 -3.58 -0.60 26.45
CA ASN A 494 -4.16 -1.10 25.21
C ASN A 494 -4.10 0.00 24.15
N ILE A 495 -3.52 -0.33 23.00
CA ILE A 495 -3.23 0.60 21.90
C ILE A 495 -3.92 0.18 20.59
N ASN A 496 -4.96 -0.66 20.65
CA ASN A 496 -5.69 -1.10 19.45
C ASN A 496 -6.23 0.08 18.61
N ASN A 497 -6.54 1.19 19.25
CA ASN A 497 -7.09 2.40 18.61
C ASN A 497 -6.04 3.50 18.39
N LYS A 498 -4.77 3.26 18.74
CA LYS A 498 -3.67 4.21 18.46
C LYS A 498 -3.47 4.31 16.94
N ASP A 499 -3.11 5.50 16.47
CA ASP A 499 -2.74 5.66 15.06
C ASP A 499 -1.28 5.21 14.86
N PHE A 500 -1.06 4.08 14.20
CA PHE A 500 0.30 3.59 13.89
C PHE A 500 0.80 4.06 12.53
N ASN A 501 -0.13 4.35 11.62
CA ASN A 501 0.18 4.57 10.21
C ASN A 501 -0.12 6.01 9.76
N GLY A 502 -0.73 6.84 10.61
CA GLY A 502 -1.21 8.17 10.27
C GLY A 502 -2.59 8.17 9.57
N ASN A 503 -3.20 6.99 9.40
CA ASN A 503 -4.44 6.85 8.63
C ASN A 503 -5.64 7.53 9.29
N TYR A 504 -5.67 7.57 10.62
CA TYR A 504 -6.78 8.21 11.34
C TYR A 504 -6.66 9.73 11.28
N LEU A 505 -5.44 10.27 11.42
CA LEU A 505 -5.19 11.71 11.20
C LEU A 505 -5.53 12.11 9.76
N ALA A 506 -5.09 11.32 8.77
CA ALA A 506 -5.38 11.57 7.36
C ALA A 506 -6.88 11.62 7.06
N ARG A 507 -7.63 10.64 7.59
CA ARG A 507 -9.10 10.56 7.46
C ARG A 507 -9.78 11.76 8.13
N GLN A 508 -9.36 12.14 9.34
CA GLN A 508 -9.93 13.29 10.05
C GLN A 508 -9.65 14.60 9.31
N TYR A 509 -8.46 14.77 8.76
CA TYR A 509 -8.17 15.95 7.93
C TYR A 509 -9.01 15.98 6.65
N SER A 510 -9.23 14.83 6.01
CA SER A 510 -10.15 14.75 4.87
C SER A 510 -11.59 15.16 5.24
N ASN A 511 -12.07 14.80 6.45
CA ASN A 511 -13.38 15.29 6.94
C ASN A 511 -13.43 16.81 7.01
N ILE A 512 -12.37 17.46 7.50
CA ILE A 512 -12.27 18.92 7.58
C ILE A 512 -12.27 19.53 6.17
N CYS A 513 -11.50 18.96 5.24
CA CYS A 513 -11.51 19.40 3.84
C CYS A 513 -12.91 19.30 3.21
N ARG A 514 -13.65 18.23 3.54
CA ARG A 514 -15.03 18.04 3.08
C ARG A 514 -15.99 19.05 3.70
N GLU A 515 -15.86 19.32 5.00
CA GLU A 515 -16.69 20.30 5.72
C GLU A 515 -16.45 21.73 5.24
N ALA A 516 -15.18 22.06 4.91
CA ALA A 516 -14.82 23.34 4.34
C ALA A 516 -15.43 23.53 2.93
N GLY A 517 -15.42 22.46 2.12
CA GLY A 517 -16.00 22.47 0.78
C GLY A 517 -15.31 23.47 -0.15
N VAL A 518 -16.11 24.34 -0.79
CA VAL A 518 -15.65 25.49 -1.59
C VAL A 518 -15.87 26.82 -0.87
N ASP A 519 -16.56 26.81 0.27
CA ASP A 519 -17.07 28.02 0.91
C ASP A 519 -16.02 28.73 1.78
N ARG A 520 -14.96 28.00 2.16
CA ARG A 520 -13.85 28.50 2.99
C ARG A 520 -12.65 27.57 2.93
N SER A 521 -11.51 28.06 3.42
CA SER A 521 -10.31 27.23 3.56
C SER A 521 -10.44 26.23 4.74
N PRO A 522 -9.95 25.00 4.61
CA PRO A 522 -9.68 24.08 5.72
C PRO A 522 -8.63 24.63 6.70
N ALA A 523 -7.77 25.55 6.24
CA ALA A 523 -6.77 26.18 7.10
C ALA A 523 -7.47 27.03 8.18
N GLY A 524 -7.03 26.90 9.42
CA GLY A 524 -7.61 27.59 10.57
C GLY A 524 -8.92 26.99 11.08
N LEU A 525 -9.50 25.99 10.40
CA LEU A 525 -10.63 25.25 10.97
C LEU A 525 -10.17 24.43 12.18
N ILE A 526 -11.03 24.39 13.19
CA ILE A 526 -10.83 23.59 14.38
C ILE A 526 -10.83 22.11 13.99
N PHE A 527 -9.78 21.42 14.41
CA PHE A 527 -9.64 20.00 14.24
C PHE A 527 -10.46 19.27 15.33
N PRO A 528 -11.41 18.39 14.99
CA PRO A 528 -12.23 17.70 15.98
C PRO A 528 -11.36 16.80 16.87
N GLY A 529 -11.55 16.87 18.19
CA GLY A 529 -10.85 16.03 19.16
C GLY A 529 -9.71 16.72 19.90
N GLU A 530 -8.80 15.90 20.43
CA GLU A 530 -7.66 16.33 21.23
C GLU A 530 -6.37 16.34 20.39
N CYS A 531 -5.82 17.52 20.16
CA CYS A 531 -4.48 17.71 19.64
C CYS A 531 -3.47 17.45 20.76
N GLN A 532 -2.73 16.34 20.65
CA GLN A 532 -1.80 15.88 21.69
C GLN A 532 -0.36 16.36 21.49
N LEU A 533 -0.03 16.82 20.28
CA LEU A 533 1.32 17.19 19.91
C LEU A 533 1.44 18.70 19.68
N LYS A 534 2.36 19.32 20.43
CA LYS A 534 2.71 20.73 20.25
C LYS A 534 4.09 20.87 19.59
N PHE A 535 4.10 21.43 18.39
CA PHE A 535 5.33 21.86 17.72
C PHE A 535 5.79 23.22 18.24
N SER A 536 7.10 23.46 18.23
CA SER A 536 7.64 24.82 18.40
C SER A 536 7.44 25.65 17.12
N ASP A 537 7.43 26.98 17.25
CA ASP A 537 7.24 27.88 16.10
C ASP A 537 8.24 27.62 14.97
N LYS A 538 9.50 27.30 15.31
CA LYS A 538 10.54 26.93 14.33
C LYS A 538 10.20 25.65 13.58
N GLN A 539 9.64 24.66 14.28
CA GLN A 539 9.21 23.39 13.66
C GLN A 539 7.98 23.62 12.79
N LEU A 540 7.00 24.41 13.25
CA LEU A 540 5.81 24.77 12.45
C LEU A 540 6.22 25.45 11.13
N GLN A 541 7.07 26.49 11.19
CA GLN A 541 7.57 27.19 10.00
C GLN A 541 8.29 26.26 9.03
N LEU A 542 9.13 25.37 9.55
CA LEU A 542 9.82 24.37 8.73
C LEU A 542 8.82 23.44 8.05
N LEU A 543 7.89 22.84 8.79
CA LEU A 543 6.96 21.85 8.26
C LEU A 543 5.99 22.47 7.23
N ASP A 544 5.48 23.68 7.49
CA ASP A 544 4.70 24.48 6.54
C ASP A 544 5.48 24.77 5.25
N SER A 545 6.79 25.07 5.38
CA SER A 545 7.67 25.30 4.23
C SER A 545 7.89 24.04 3.40
N LEU A 546 7.68 22.85 3.96
CA LEU A 546 7.74 21.58 3.24
C LEU A 546 6.40 21.20 2.57
N LYS A 547 5.39 22.08 2.66
CA LYS A 547 4.02 21.88 2.17
C LYS A 547 3.18 20.86 2.96
N PHE A 548 3.54 20.56 4.21
CA PHE A 548 2.71 19.71 5.07
C PHE A 548 1.57 20.50 5.70
N CYS A 549 0.41 19.84 5.87
CA CYS A 549 -0.74 20.42 6.57
C CYS A 549 -0.59 20.14 8.07
N VAL A 550 -0.06 21.09 8.83
CA VAL A 550 0.34 20.84 10.22
C VAL A 550 -0.85 21.03 11.15
N LEU A 551 -1.17 20.02 11.95
CA LEU A 551 -2.06 20.19 13.09
C LEU A 551 -1.32 20.95 14.19
N GLN A 552 -1.66 22.21 14.36
CA GLN A 552 -1.11 23.10 15.38
C GLN A 552 -2.03 23.14 16.59
N GLN A 553 -1.49 22.89 17.78
CA GLN A 553 -2.23 23.04 19.02
C GLN A 553 -2.43 24.53 19.34
N GLU A 554 -3.66 24.94 19.64
CA GLU A 554 -3.95 26.30 20.06
C GLU A 554 -3.35 26.60 21.44
N GLN A 555 -2.99 27.86 21.69
CA GLN A 555 -2.36 28.23 22.95
C GLN A 555 -3.28 27.95 24.14
N ALA A 556 -2.75 27.19 25.12
CA ALA A 556 -3.43 26.83 26.36
C ALA A 556 -4.72 25.99 26.18
N GLN A 557 -4.95 25.42 25.00
CA GLN A 557 -6.05 24.48 24.75
C GLN A 557 -5.50 23.15 24.24
N SER A 558 -6.28 22.09 24.44
CA SER A 558 -6.01 20.78 23.84
C SER A 558 -6.61 20.65 22.44
N VAL A 559 -7.24 21.71 21.94
CA VAL A 559 -7.80 21.80 20.59
C VAL A 559 -6.69 22.23 19.63
N GLY A 560 -6.74 21.71 18.41
CA GLY A 560 -5.83 22.13 17.34
C GLY A 560 -6.58 22.70 16.15
N SER A 561 -5.85 23.39 15.28
CA SER A 561 -6.32 23.80 13.96
C SER A 561 -5.28 23.41 12.91
N VAL A 562 -5.67 23.38 11.63
CA VAL A 562 -4.73 23.10 10.54
C VAL A 562 -4.03 24.40 10.16
N SER A 563 -2.69 24.39 10.08
CA SER A 563 -1.90 25.57 9.73
C SER A 563 -2.20 26.07 8.31
N ARG A 564 -2.23 25.14 7.33
CA ARG A 564 -2.40 25.44 5.91
C ARG A 564 -3.07 24.28 5.18
N SER A 565 -3.80 24.59 4.11
CA SER A 565 -4.56 23.66 3.27
C SER A 565 -3.78 23.18 2.03
N GLN A 566 -2.53 22.74 2.23
CA GLN A 566 -1.56 22.55 1.15
C GLN A 566 -1.69 21.22 0.40
N LEU A 567 -1.38 21.26 -0.90
CA LEU A 567 -1.18 20.09 -1.76
C LEU A 567 0.32 19.89 -2.02
N MET A 568 0.72 18.64 -2.28
CA MET A 568 2.13 18.26 -2.45
C MET A 568 2.72 18.61 -3.83
N THR A 569 2.13 19.56 -4.53
CA THR A 569 2.59 20.07 -5.83
C THR A 569 3.93 20.79 -5.75
N SER A 570 4.53 21.06 -6.90
CA SER A 570 5.66 21.99 -7.04
C SER A 570 5.24 23.45 -6.73
N TYR A 571 6.22 24.33 -6.45
CA TYR A 571 5.95 25.73 -6.08
C TYR A 571 5.51 26.61 -7.26
N ASP A 572 5.71 26.15 -8.49
CA ASP A 572 5.28 26.80 -9.73
C ASP A 572 3.89 26.31 -10.20
N ASN A 573 3.36 25.27 -9.56
CA ASN A 573 2.00 24.82 -9.84
C ASN A 573 0.98 25.83 -9.31
N VAL A 574 -0.11 26.04 -10.05
CA VAL A 574 -1.22 26.91 -9.60
C VAL A 574 -2.02 26.24 -8.48
N PHE A 575 -2.17 24.91 -8.53
CA PHE A 575 -2.93 24.13 -7.56
C PHE A 575 -2.08 23.76 -6.33
N GLN A 576 -1.67 24.76 -5.55
CA GLN A 576 -0.91 24.54 -4.31
C GLN A 576 -1.79 24.35 -3.08
N LYS A 577 -3.06 24.75 -3.16
CA LYS A 577 -4.04 24.59 -2.09
C LYS A 577 -5.20 23.75 -2.56
N ILE A 578 -5.75 22.94 -1.66
CA ILE A 578 -6.90 22.09 -1.96
C ILE A 578 -8.15 22.93 -2.28
N ASP A 579 -8.29 24.09 -1.63
CA ASP A 579 -9.38 25.06 -1.79
C ASP A 579 -9.52 25.49 -3.26
N THR A 580 -8.39 25.91 -3.86
CA THR A 580 -8.29 26.30 -5.26
C THR A 580 -8.70 25.17 -6.21
N LEU A 581 -8.33 23.93 -5.88
CA LEU A 581 -8.63 22.77 -6.71
C LEU A 581 -10.09 22.33 -6.56
N ASN A 582 -10.66 22.42 -5.35
CA ASN A 582 -12.07 22.15 -5.07
C ASN A 582 -12.98 23.10 -5.85
N VAL A 583 -12.65 24.39 -5.94
CA VAL A 583 -13.41 25.36 -6.76
C VAL A 583 -13.46 24.92 -8.22
N VAL A 584 -12.32 24.53 -8.80
CA VAL A 584 -12.28 24.04 -10.19
C VAL A 584 -13.09 22.76 -10.35
N TYR A 585 -12.95 21.81 -9.43
CA TYR A 585 -13.70 20.56 -9.49
C TYR A 585 -15.20 20.74 -9.32
N LYS A 586 -15.64 21.66 -8.46
CA LYS A 586 -17.05 22.01 -8.29
C LYS A 586 -17.63 22.57 -9.59
N LEU A 587 -16.97 23.55 -10.20
CA LEU A 587 -17.40 24.13 -11.48
C LEU A 587 -17.46 23.10 -12.61
N ILE A 588 -16.46 22.22 -12.70
CA ILE A 588 -16.44 21.14 -13.70
C ILE A 588 -17.59 20.14 -13.46
N GLN A 589 -17.81 19.77 -12.20
CA GLN A 589 -18.82 18.79 -11.83
C GLN A 589 -20.24 19.32 -12.09
N ASP A 590 -20.50 20.57 -11.74
CA ASP A 590 -21.79 21.22 -12.00
C ASP A 590 -22.01 21.42 -13.50
N SER A 591 -20.95 21.81 -14.23
CA SER A 591 -21.00 21.91 -15.70
C SER A 591 -21.30 20.55 -16.34
N LYS A 592 -20.76 19.45 -15.79
CA LYS A 592 -21.00 18.09 -16.31
C LYS A 592 -22.48 17.74 -16.26
N ASP A 593 -23.21 18.14 -15.22
CA ASP A 593 -24.62 17.83 -15.08
C ASP A 593 -25.49 18.56 -16.14
N ILE A 594 -25.08 19.76 -16.56
CA ILE A 594 -25.69 20.50 -17.69
C ILE A 594 -25.29 19.90 -19.04
N LEU A 595 -24.03 19.49 -19.20
CA LEU A 595 -23.47 19.12 -20.50
C LEU A 595 -23.75 17.67 -20.90
N MET A 596 -23.83 16.75 -19.95
CA MET A 596 -24.02 15.31 -20.22
C MET A 596 -25.28 14.98 -21.03
N PRO A 597 -26.44 15.65 -20.84
CA PRO A 597 -27.62 15.47 -21.69
C PRO A 597 -27.42 15.79 -23.18
N TYR A 598 -26.35 16.51 -23.55
CA TYR A 598 -26.02 16.86 -24.93
C TYR A 598 -25.06 15.87 -25.59
N LYS A 599 -24.51 14.92 -24.82
CA LYS A 599 -23.62 13.89 -25.36
C LYS A 599 -24.30 13.08 -26.46
N GLY A 600 -23.63 12.95 -27.61
CA GLY A 600 -24.13 12.23 -28.78
C GLY A 600 -25.23 12.95 -29.56
N LYS A 601 -25.68 14.14 -29.12
CA LYS A 601 -26.62 14.96 -29.89
C LYS A 601 -25.89 15.79 -30.93
N ARG A 602 -26.58 16.07 -32.05
CA ARG A 602 -26.08 17.00 -33.06
C ARG A 602 -26.32 18.42 -32.55
N ILE A 603 -25.23 19.17 -32.35
CA ILE A 603 -25.27 20.56 -31.89
C ILE A 603 -24.91 21.50 -33.06
N ASN A 604 -25.71 22.55 -33.23
CA ASN A 604 -25.46 23.69 -34.12
C ASN A 604 -24.51 24.70 -33.44
N GLU A 605 -23.45 25.09 -34.15
CA GLU A 605 -22.38 25.99 -33.65
C GLU A 605 -22.83 27.44 -33.43
N GLY A 606 -24.00 27.83 -33.95
CA GLY A 606 -24.59 29.14 -33.70
C GLY A 606 -25.50 29.15 -32.47
N THR A 607 -26.78 28.86 -32.68
CA THR A 607 -27.82 29.07 -31.67
C THR A 607 -27.75 28.10 -30.50
N GLU A 608 -27.60 26.80 -30.76
CA GLU A 608 -27.63 25.79 -29.70
C GLU A 608 -26.41 25.86 -28.80
N LEU A 609 -25.21 26.08 -29.36
CA LEU A 609 -24.00 26.28 -28.57
C LEU A 609 -24.08 27.53 -27.68
N ALA A 610 -24.67 28.62 -28.20
CA ALA A 610 -24.92 29.83 -27.42
C ALA A 610 -25.92 29.59 -26.28
N LEU A 611 -27.00 28.83 -26.52
CA LEU A 611 -27.97 28.46 -25.48
C LEU A 611 -27.34 27.62 -24.37
N ILE A 612 -26.55 26.60 -24.72
CA ILE A 612 -25.82 25.77 -23.74
C ILE A 612 -24.85 26.64 -22.93
N LYS A 613 -24.15 27.57 -23.59
CA LYS A 613 -23.28 28.52 -22.91
C LYS A 613 -24.06 29.36 -21.90
N THR A 614 -25.19 29.94 -22.29
CA THR A 614 -26.03 30.75 -21.39
C THR A 614 -26.53 29.92 -20.21
N GLU A 615 -26.93 28.67 -20.44
CA GLU A 615 -27.37 27.76 -19.36
C GLU A 615 -26.24 27.45 -18.36
N LEU A 616 -25.01 27.24 -18.83
CA LEU A 616 -23.83 27.10 -17.98
C LEU A 616 -23.55 28.39 -17.19
N GLU A 617 -23.62 29.55 -17.84
CA GLU A 617 -23.41 30.83 -17.17
C GLU A 617 -24.45 31.04 -16.06
N ASP A 618 -25.74 30.80 -16.35
CA ASP A 618 -26.84 31.07 -15.42
C ASP A 618 -26.93 30.05 -14.28
N THR A 619 -26.60 28.78 -14.53
CA THR A 619 -26.81 27.69 -13.56
C THR A 619 -25.56 27.32 -12.79
N VAL A 620 -24.36 27.59 -13.34
CA VAL A 620 -23.09 27.17 -12.72
C VAL A 620 -22.23 28.37 -12.33
N PHE A 621 -21.91 29.25 -13.29
CA PHE A 621 -20.91 30.28 -13.04
C PHE A 621 -21.46 31.50 -12.30
N LYS A 622 -22.64 32.03 -12.65
CA LYS A 622 -23.25 33.18 -11.95
C LYS A 622 -23.59 32.87 -10.50
N PRO A 623 -24.15 31.70 -10.13
CA PRO A 623 -24.38 31.36 -8.73
C PRO A 623 -23.10 31.32 -7.90
N ALA A 624 -21.98 30.86 -8.50
CA ALA A 624 -20.68 30.82 -7.84
C ALA A 624 -20.07 32.21 -7.56
N VAL A 625 -20.55 33.26 -8.24
CA VAL A 625 -20.02 34.62 -8.09
C VAL A 625 -20.32 35.17 -6.69
N ASN A 626 -19.29 35.68 -6.02
CA ASN A 626 -19.29 36.13 -4.62
C ASN A 626 -19.54 35.01 -3.60
N GLU A 627 -19.73 33.77 -4.05
CA GLU A 627 -19.75 32.59 -3.18
C GLU A 627 -18.32 32.04 -3.07
N PHE A 628 -17.70 31.69 -4.21
CA PHE A 628 -16.33 31.18 -4.26
C PHE A 628 -15.52 31.63 -5.49
N ILE A 629 -16.12 32.36 -6.45
CA ILE A 629 -15.41 33.04 -7.55
C ILE A 629 -15.73 34.53 -7.64
N MET A 630 -14.79 35.32 -8.17
CA MET A 630 -14.97 36.74 -8.44
C MET A 630 -15.88 36.98 -9.68
N PRO A 631 -16.53 38.16 -9.79
CA PRO A 631 -17.47 38.46 -10.88
C PRO A 631 -16.87 38.49 -12.30
N ASN A 632 -15.55 38.49 -12.44
CA ASN A 632 -14.82 38.71 -13.68
C ASN A 632 -14.52 37.41 -14.46
N PHE A 633 -15.40 36.41 -14.38
CA PHE A 633 -15.18 35.15 -15.10
C PHE A 633 -15.38 35.31 -16.61
N SER A 634 -14.75 34.42 -17.38
CA SER A 634 -15.03 34.24 -18.81
C SER A 634 -15.34 32.77 -19.09
N LEU A 635 -16.32 32.53 -19.96
CA LEU A 635 -16.71 31.21 -20.43
C LEU A 635 -16.84 31.22 -21.95
N ASN A 636 -16.30 30.20 -22.61
CA ASN A 636 -16.43 29.98 -24.03
C ASN A 636 -16.66 28.50 -24.33
N LEU A 637 -17.50 28.21 -25.31
CA LEU A 637 -17.71 26.86 -25.83
C LEU A 637 -17.24 26.81 -27.28
N ILE A 638 -16.48 25.79 -27.62
CA ILE A 638 -15.89 25.62 -28.96
C ILE A 638 -16.19 24.20 -29.44
N MET A 639 -16.73 24.07 -30.65
CA MET A 639 -16.82 22.79 -31.35
C MET A 639 -15.52 22.54 -32.12
N GLY A 640 -14.88 21.41 -31.85
CA GLY A 640 -13.65 21.00 -32.51
C GLY A 640 -13.69 19.54 -32.95
N ARG A 641 -12.52 19.03 -33.35
CA ARG A 641 -12.33 17.60 -33.65
C ARG A 641 -11.19 17.07 -32.81
N LEU A 642 -11.41 15.91 -32.20
CA LEU A 642 -10.39 15.18 -31.48
C LEU A 642 -10.08 13.87 -32.22
N THR A 643 -8.80 13.61 -32.47
CA THR A 643 -8.34 12.31 -32.96
C THR A 643 -8.23 11.35 -31.78
N GLN A 644 -9.03 10.30 -31.80
CA GLN A 644 -8.96 9.16 -30.88
C GLN A 644 -7.65 8.37 -31.11
N PRO A 645 -7.17 7.58 -30.13
CA PRO A 645 -5.97 6.74 -30.29
C PRO A 645 -6.05 5.76 -31.48
N ASN A 646 -7.26 5.33 -31.85
CA ASN A 646 -7.52 4.49 -33.02
C ASN A 646 -7.53 5.26 -34.37
N GLY A 647 -7.19 6.56 -34.35
CA GLY A 647 -7.14 7.43 -35.54
C GLY A 647 -8.49 8.05 -35.95
N VAL A 648 -9.60 7.68 -35.30
CA VAL A 648 -10.93 8.22 -35.61
C VAL A 648 -11.04 9.66 -35.13
N LYS A 649 -11.49 10.57 -36.00
CA LYS A 649 -11.75 11.96 -35.62
C LYS A 649 -13.19 12.12 -35.16
N GLU A 650 -13.37 12.37 -33.87
CA GLU A 650 -14.67 12.64 -33.28
C GLU A 650 -14.89 14.14 -33.15
N ARG A 651 -16.14 14.58 -33.38
CA ARG A 651 -16.54 15.96 -33.11
C ARG A 651 -16.68 16.10 -31.60
N THR A 652 -16.04 17.11 -31.01
CA THR A 652 -15.94 17.26 -29.55
C THR A 652 -16.22 18.69 -29.17
N MET A 653 -16.94 18.89 -28.06
CA MET A 653 -17.15 20.20 -27.47
C MET A 653 -16.06 20.47 -26.44
N PHE A 654 -15.48 21.66 -26.50
CA PHE A 654 -14.50 22.16 -25.55
C PHE A 654 -15.12 23.31 -24.78
N MET A 655 -14.90 23.32 -23.47
CA MET A 655 -15.31 24.39 -22.57
C MET A 655 -14.05 25.08 -22.04
N ASP A 656 -13.87 26.33 -22.43
CA ASP A 656 -12.80 27.18 -21.95
C ASP A 656 -13.35 28.17 -20.93
N PHE A 657 -12.77 28.20 -19.74
CA PHE A 657 -13.14 29.21 -18.76
C PHE A 657 -11.93 29.82 -18.06
N SER A 658 -12.07 31.09 -17.68
CA SER A 658 -11.16 31.76 -16.76
C SER A 658 -11.96 32.30 -15.58
N ILE A 659 -11.47 32.04 -14.37
CA ILE A 659 -12.06 32.53 -13.13
C ILE A 659 -10.96 33.14 -12.26
N THR A 660 -11.35 33.98 -11.31
CA THR A 660 -10.51 34.33 -10.17
C THR A 660 -11.17 33.76 -8.92
N GLU A 661 -10.48 32.90 -8.20
CA GLU A 661 -10.98 32.24 -6.98
C GLU A 661 -10.87 33.20 -5.78
N ILE A 662 -11.88 33.26 -4.91
CA ILE A 662 -12.03 34.33 -3.90
C ILE A 662 -10.97 34.25 -2.79
N GLU A 663 -10.70 33.07 -2.23
CA GLU A 663 -9.82 32.91 -1.06
C GLU A 663 -8.36 33.18 -1.41
N THR A 664 -7.90 32.74 -2.58
CA THR A 664 -6.50 32.90 -2.98
C THR A 664 -6.26 34.04 -3.96
N LEU A 665 -7.32 34.63 -4.52
CA LEU A 665 -7.27 35.64 -5.59
C LEU A 665 -6.49 35.17 -6.83
N GLN A 666 -6.29 33.86 -6.99
CA GLN A 666 -5.58 33.31 -8.12
C GLN A 666 -6.48 33.28 -9.35
N ASN A 667 -5.93 33.76 -10.48
CA ASN A 667 -6.58 33.58 -11.77
C ASN A 667 -6.30 32.18 -12.31
N ILE A 668 -7.36 31.43 -12.59
CA ILE A 668 -7.30 30.07 -13.11
C ILE A 668 -7.84 30.09 -14.53
N ARG A 669 -7.18 29.37 -15.44
CA ARG A 669 -7.61 29.17 -16.82
C ARG A 669 -7.67 27.68 -17.13
N MET A 670 -8.82 27.23 -17.58
CA MET A 670 -9.10 25.82 -17.83
C MET A 670 -9.61 25.63 -19.25
N ASN A 671 -9.10 24.59 -19.91
CA ASN A 671 -9.68 24.02 -21.12
C ASN A 671 -10.17 22.62 -20.74
N VAL A 672 -11.47 22.40 -20.87
CA VAL A 672 -12.14 21.16 -20.48
C VAL A 672 -12.70 20.50 -21.72
N LYS A 673 -12.36 19.23 -21.91
CA LYS A 673 -12.95 18.37 -22.94
C LYS A 673 -14.29 17.84 -22.44
N VAL A 674 -15.35 18.07 -23.21
CA VAL A 674 -16.68 17.51 -22.94
C VAL A 674 -16.88 16.30 -23.86
N LEU A 675 -16.95 15.10 -23.24
CA LEU A 675 -17.01 13.79 -23.91
C LEU A 675 -18.40 13.37 -24.35
#